data_AF-A0A7X8AT65-F1
#
_entry.id   AF-A0A7X8AT65-F1
#
_cell.length_a   1.000
_cell.length_b   1.000
_cell.length_c   1.000
_cell.angle_alpha   90.00
_cell.angle_beta   90.00
_cell.angle_gamma   90.00
#
_symmetry.space_group_name_H-M   'P 1'
#
loop_
_entity.id
_entity.type
_entity.pdbx_description
1 polymer ?
#
loop_
_entity_poly.entity_id
_entity_poly.type
_entity_poly.pdbx_seq_one_letter_code
_entity_poly.pdbx_strand_id
1 'polypeptide(L)'
;MSLYGVYNTQNSKLRFSGLASGVDTGYMISQLMLIEKMKVDKVEQDKQILEWKRDMYRDVTNKLRAFSDKYFNLLKPETNFRSSSAFSLFKINSSNEKAVTAVAGSAAESKTHTIEVHKLASGAKIEGTSNITGNIIGSEAVEDFQLAGRKINVTLDGVTKTIELKNYDDIDHMVEDINTSLSKAFGAEKIKVSSSGGRIELDVSLNGSTLMLADGTPVAGDLRKLGFLPEDNTSNRISLVSGLESIKDNFKNTLAIDNSEENVIFTINDTVIDVGKSYKNATIKDIMNAINNSDAGVKIQYDSLNDKFTLTSTVEGEASSITFEDTDEENGLLKALGIVEGTYTQGTDAEFTLNGVEGMKRSSNQFTIDGVRFSLNEITTETVTLEISNDIDTVVENIKGLVESYNDILDEINGLIHQKRDRDYRPLTKEQKDAMSEEEIEKWEEKAKTGLLSNDSILSGMLNEMRKALFDKVEGTSISVFDIGISTGAYYERGKLILDETKLRTALTNNFDEVVKLFTNKPEDSEINPVGDREKITQRYNESGLTQRIYDILQKNIRTSRDSSGRKGALLEKAGIVGDASEFNNLIVDEIKAKDSMIQKMLEMMYQKEEAYYRKFTAMEKMLSQMESQSAWLMQQLGIY
;
A
#
# COMPACT_ATOMS: atom_id res chain seq x y z
N MET A 1 5.69 29.54 7.99
CA MET A 1 5.97 30.49 9.09
C MET A 1 4.78 31.43 9.19
N SER A 2 4.09 31.42 10.33
CA SER A 2 2.85 32.16 10.51
C SER A 2 3.11 33.67 10.45
N LEU A 3 2.29 34.40 9.66
CA LEU A 3 2.19 35.87 9.70
C LEU A 3 1.80 36.39 11.11
N TYR A 4 1.40 35.51 12.02
CA TYR A 4 1.12 35.79 13.42
C TYR A 4 2.37 36.11 14.27
N GLY A 5 3.57 35.77 13.82
CA GLY A 5 4.80 35.99 14.60
C GLY A 5 5.24 37.46 14.72
N VAL A 6 4.78 38.35 13.82
CA VAL A 6 5.27 39.74 13.76
C VAL A 6 4.31 40.74 14.42
N TYR A 7 3.02 40.41 14.57
CA TYR A 7 2.07 41.27 15.30
C TYR A 7 2.03 41.01 16.82
N ASN A 8 2.66 39.94 17.30
CA ASN A 8 2.73 39.64 18.74
C ASN A 8 3.99 40.21 19.42
N THR A 9 4.79 41.01 18.70
CA THR A 9 5.91 41.77 19.25
C THR A 9 5.68 43.25 18.91
N GLN A 10 5.64 44.11 19.94
CA GLN A 10 5.17 45.51 19.97
C GLN A 10 3.63 45.62 20.17
N ASN A 11 3.06 45.99 21.32
CA ASN A 11 3.47 47.00 22.29
C ASN A 11 2.88 46.68 23.68
N SER A 12 3.67 46.14 24.58
CA SER A 12 3.50 46.38 26.03
C SER A 12 4.09 47.75 26.39
N LYS A 13 3.77 48.80 25.63
CA LYS A 13 3.89 50.16 26.17
C LYS A 13 2.71 50.29 27.12
N LEU A 14 2.97 50.21 28.43
CA LEU A 14 2.03 50.61 29.47
C LEU A 14 1.59 52.05 29.17
N ARG A 15 0.41 52.20 28.55
CA ARG A 15 -0.22 53.48 28.25
C ARG A 15 -1.22 53.75 29.36
N PHE A 16 -0.90 54.70 30.22
CA PHE A 16 -1.84 55.15 31.24
C PHE A 16 -2.85 56.09 30.58
N SER A 17 -4.11 55.66 30.50
CA SER A 17 -5.24 56.40 29.94
C SER A 17 -5.92 57.22 31.04
N GLY A 18 -6.26 58.48 30.78
CA GLY A 18 -7.25 59.23 31.59
C GLY A 18 -6.79 59.71 32.96
N LEU A 19 -5.48 59.65 33.29
CA LEU A 19 -4.96 60.03 34.61
C LEU A 19 -5.21 61.50 34.98
N ALA A 20 -5.25 62.41 33.99
CA ALA A 20 -5.42 63.85 34.22
C ALA A 20 -6.84 64.37 33.95
N SER A 21 -7.62 63.70 33.10
CA SER A 21 -8.93 64.18 32.62
C SER A 21 -10.11 63.34 33.13
N GLY A 22 -9.88 62.14 33.66
CA GLY A 22 -10.93 61.18 34.01
C GLY A 22 -11.66 60.56 32.81
N VAL A 23 -11.18 60.82 31.58
CA VAL A 23 -11.78 60.32 30.32
C VAL A 23 -11.00 59.11 29.82
N ASP A 24 -11.71 58.04 29.41
CA ASP A 24 -11.08 56.87 28.80
C ASP A 24 -10.68 57.18 27.34
N THR A 25 -9.47 57.70 27.18
CA THR A 25 -8.89 58.03 25.87
C THR A 25 -8.63 56.78 25.04
N GLY A 26 -8.40 55.62 25.67
CA GLY A 26 -8.29 54.33 25.00
C GLY A 26 -9.57 53.91 24.31
N TYR A 27 -10.72 54.03 25.00
CA TYR A 27 -12.02 53.77 24.41
C TYR A 27 -12.34 54.74 23.26
N MET A 28 -12.06 56.04 23.42
CA MET A 28 -12.30 57.02 22.35
C MET A 28 -11.44 56.75 21.11
N ILE A 29 -10.17 56.39 21.28
CA ILE A 29 -9.29 56.04 20.16
C ILE A 29 -9.81 54.78 19.45
N SER A 30 -10.26 53.75 20.19
CA SER A 30 -10.84 52.55 19.56
C SER A 30 -12.09 52.88 18.73
N GLN A 31 -12.96 53.77 19.24
CA GLN A 31 -14.12 54.28 18.50
C GLN A 31 -13.71 55.05 17.23
N LEU A 32 -12.65 55.86 17.30
CA LEU A 32 -12.12 56.59 16.13
C LEU A 32 -11.47 55.67 15.09
N MET A 33 -10.96 54.50 15.52
CA MET A 33 -10.34 53.50 14.65
C MET A 33 -11.33 52.53 14.01
N LEU A 34 -12.59 52.50 14.48
CA LEU A 34 -13.62 51.56 14.03
C LEU A 34 -13.82 51.57 12.51
N ILE A 35 -13.82 52.75 11.88
CA ILE A 35 -13.96 52.87 10.41
C ILE A 35 -12.77 52.23 9.68
N GLU A 36 -11.54 52.37 10.18
CA GLU A 36 -10.38 51.76 9.54
C GLU A 36 -10.38 50.24 9.73
N LYS A 37 -10.78 49.77 10.92
CA LYS A 37 -10.96 48.35 11.22
C LYS A 37 -11.98 47.71 10.27
N MET A 38 -13.17 48.30 10.11
CA MET A 38 -14.20 47.80 9.18
C MET A 38 -13.69 47.67 7.72
N LYS A 39 -12.77 48.54 7.30
CA LYS A 39 -12.17 48.42 5.96
C LYS A 39 -11.23 47.22 5.88
N VAL A 40 -10.42 46.97 6.90
CA VAL A 40 -9.55 45.80 6.99
C VAL A 40 -10.38 44.52 7.00
N ASP A 41 -11.38 44.45 7.89
CA ASP A 41 -12.32 43.33 8.01
C ASP A 41 -12.95 42.98 6.66
N LYS A 42 -13.35 43.98 5.87
CA LYS A 42 -13.93 43.77 4.54
C LYS A 42 -12.96 43.08 3.58
N VAL A 43 -11.67 43.43 3.62
CA VAL A 43 -10.64 42.83 2.74
C VAL A 43 -10.29 41.42 3.23
N GLU A 44 -10.26 41.19 4.55
CA GLU A 44 -10.10 39.85 5.14
C GLU A 44 -11.26 38.92 4.75
N GLN A 45 -12.50 39.41 4.81
CA GLN A 45 -13.68 38.67 4.32
C GLN A 45 -13.57 38.36 2.82
N ASP A 46 -13.13 39.33 2.00
CA ASP A 46 -12.92 39.07 0.57
C ASP A 46 -11.84 38.01 0.33
N LYS A 47 -10.76 38.01 1.13
CA LYS A 47 -9.73 36.95 1.09
C LYS A 47 -10.32 35.59 1.46
N GLN A 48 -11.12 35.51 2.52
CA GLN A 48 -11.76 34.26 2.93
C GLN A 48 -12.67 33.68 1.84
N ILE A 49 -13.38 34.53 1.09
CA ILE A 49 -14.17 34.11 -0.08
C ILE A 49 -13.27 33.47 -1.15
N LEU A 50 -12.09 34.04 -1.42
CA LEU A 50 -11.15 33.48 -2.40
C LEU A 50 -10.62 32.12 -1.95
N GLU A 51 -10.31 31.95 -0.67
CA GLU A 51 -9.90 30.67 -0.10
C GLU A 51 -11.00 29.61 -0.26
N TRP A 52 -12.24 29.94 0.09
CA TRP A 52 -13.37 29.01 -0.10
C TRP A 52 -13.60 28.68 -1.57
N LYS A 53 -13.53 29.66 -2.48
CA LYS A 53 -13.62 29.38 -3.93
C LYS A 53 -12.51 28.44 -4.40
N ARG A 54 -11.27 28.67 -3.96
CA ARG A 54 -10.13 27.81 -4.31
C ARG A 54 -10.41 26.37 -3.89
N ASP A 55 -10.87 26.17 -2.67
CA ASP A 55 -11.12 24.85 -2.12
C ASP A 55 -12.26 24.16 -2.87
N MET A 56 -13.35 24.88 -3.16
CA MET A 56 -14.46 24.35 -3.98
C MET A 56 -14.02 23.95 -5.41
N TYR A 57 -13.14 24.72 -6.08
CA TYR A 57 -12.58 24.31 -7.38
C TYR A 57 -11.68 23.07 -7.25
N ARG A 58 -10.92 22.96 -6.15
CA ARG A 58 -10.07 21.80 -5.88
C ARG A 58 -10.89 20.53 -5.65
N ASP A 59 -12.01 20.64 -4.94
CA ASP A 59 -12.93 19.53 -4.73
C ASP A 59 -13.48 19.01 -6.06
N VAL A 60 -13.96 19.90 -6.92
CA VAL A 60 -14.40 19.55 -8.29
C VAL A 60 -13.26 18.91 -9.08
N THR A 61 -12.05 19.49 -9.03
CA THR A 61 -10.87 18.96 -9.73
C THR A 61 -10.53 17.54 -9.26
N ASN A 62 -10.59 17.27 -7.96
CA ASN A 62 -10.35 15.96 -7.37
C ASN A 62 -11.38 14.94 -7.84
N LYS A 63 -12.67 15.32 -7.86
CA LYS A 63 -13.74 14.43 -8.35
C LYS A 63 -13.58 14.08 -9.83
N LEU A 64 -13.25 15.05 -10.67
CA LEU A 64 -12.95 14.84 -12.09
C LEU A 64 -11.72 13.93 -12.29
N ARG A 65 -10.68 14.08 -11.46
CA ARG A 65 -9.49 13.20 -11.50
C ARG A 65 -9.83 11.77 -11.10
N ALA A 66 -10.62 11.59 -10.05
CA ALA A 66 -11.06 10.27 -9.60
C ALA A 66 -11.89 9.57 -10.70
N PHE A 67 -12.79 10.29 -11.35
CA PHE A 67 -13.55 9.79 -12.50
C PHE A 67 -12.63 9.41 -13.67
N SER A 68 -11.67 10.28 -14.02
CA SER A 68 -10.70 9.99 -15.07
C SER A 68 -9.82 8.79 -14.75
N ASP A 69 -9.40 8.64 -13.50
CA ASP A 69 -8.57 7.52 -13.06
C ASP A 69 -9.35 6.20 -13.08
N LYS A 70 -10.63 6.21 -12.68
CA LYS A 70 -11.45 5.01 -12.66
C LYS A 70 -11.74 4.49 -14.08
N TYR A 71 -12.11 5.37 -15.00
CA TYR A 71 -12.68 4.94 -16.29
C TYR A 71 -11.76 5.14 -17.50
N PHE A 72 -10.63 5.84 -17.35
CA PHE A 72 -9.74 6.17 -18.47
C PHE A 72 -8.26 5.89 -18.18
N ASN A 73 -7.94 5.15 -17.11
CA ASN A 73 -6.57 4.78 -16.76
C ASN A 73 -6.15 3.47 -17.47
N LEU A 74 -5.03 3.52 -18.19
CA LEU A 74 -4.47 2.37 -18.92
C LEU A 74 -4.13 1.18 -18.01
N LEU A 75 -3.87 1.42 -16.73
CA LEU A 75 -3.58 0.38 -15.73
C LEU A 75 -4.84 -0.32 -15.21
N LYS A 76 -6.04 0.10 -15.62
CA LYS A 76 -7.33 -0.47 -15.24
C LYS A 76 -8.09 -0.96 -16.49
N PRO A 77 -7.61 -2.03 -17.18
CA PRO A 77 -8.12 -2.43 -18.49
C PRO A 77 -9.60 -2.81 -18.52
N GLU A 78 -10.16 -3.26 -17.39
CA GLU A 78 -11.56 -3.68 -17.22
C GLU A 78 -12.55 -2.49 -17.23
N THR A 79 -12.10 -1.32 -16.78
CA THR A 79 -12.93 -0.11 -16.72
C THR A 79 -12.42 1.00 -17.63
N ASN A 80 -11.29 0.79 -18.31
CA ASN A 80 -10.73 1.74 -19.26
C ASN A 80 -11.51 1.75 -20.58
N PHE A 81 -12.61 2.50 -20.60
CA PHE A 81 -13.49 2.61 -21.76
C PHE A 81 -12.89 3.34 -22.97
N ARG A 82 -11.62 3.73 -22.92
CA ARG A 82 -10.85 4.17 -24.10
C ARG A 82 -10.19 3.02 -24.87
N SER A 83 -10.32 1.80 -24.36
CA SER A 83 -9.75 0.58 -24.92
C SER A 83 -10.86 -0.45 -25.14
N SER A 84 -10.73 -1.27 -26.19
CA SER A 84 -11.62 -2.40 -26.44
C SER A 84 -11.56 -3.47 -25.34
N SER A 85 -10.49 -3.48 -24.53
CA SER A 85 -10.32 -4.39 -23.40
C SER A 85 -11.44 -4.28 -22.35
N ALA A 86 -11.99 -3.08 -22.14
CA ALA A 86 -13.08 -2.87 -21.17
C ALA A 86 -14.41 -3.52 -21.60
N PHE A 87 -14.50 -3.93 -22.87
CA PHE A 87 -15.66 -4.60 -23.45
C PHE A 87 -15.40 -6.07 -23.74
N SER A 88 -14.12 -6.47 -23.88
CA SER A 88 -13.69 -7.85 -24.18
C SER A 88 -13.45 -8.64 -22.90
N LEU A 89 -14.41 -8.57 -21.97
CA LEU A 89 -14.38 -9.34 -20.73
C LEU A 89 -14.97 -10.72 -20.99
N PHE A 90 -14.36 -11.74 -20.40
CA PHE A 90 -14.77 -13.13 -20.57
C PHE A 90 -15.12 -13.75 -19.24
N LYS A 91 -16.23 -14.50 -19.23
CA LYS A 91 -16.59 -15.42 -18.17
C LYS A 91 -16.21 -16.82 -18.59
N ILE A 92 -15.57 -17.55 -17.68
CA ILE A 92 -15.17 -18.94 -17.88
C ILE A 92 -15.89 -19.81 -16.85
N ASN A 93 -16.61 -20.81 -17.32
CA ASN A 93 -17.17 -21.86 -16.45
C ASN A 93 -16.36 -23.15 -16.66
N SER A 94 -15.75 -23.68 -15.60
CA SER A 94 -15.06 -24.98 -15.63
C SER A 94 -15.96 -26.07 -15.04
N SER A 95 -16.03 -27.23 -15.66
CA SER A 95 -16.71 -28.38 -15.05
C SER A 95 -15.94 -28.96 -13.85
N ASN A 96 -14.65 -28.62 -13.68
CA ASN A 96 -13.85 -28.98 -12.52
C ASN A 96 -12.76 -27.93 -12.23
N GLU A 97 -13.11 -26.88 -11.49
CA GLU A 97 -12.20 -25.79 -11.11
C GLU A 97 -11.04 -26.23 -10.21
N LYS A 98 -11.17 -27.36 -9.50
CA LYS A 98 -10.07 -27.88 -8.67
C LYS A 98 -8.93 -28.40 -9.54
N ALA A 99 -9.25 -29.03 -10.67
CA ALA A 99 -8.26 -29.62 -11.55
C ALA A 99 -7.74 -28.65 -12.61
N VAL A 100 -8.61 -27.85 -13.22
CA VAL A 100 -8.21 -26.88 -14.26
C VAL A 100 -8.97 -25.58 -14.12
N THR A 101 -8.21 -24.48 -14.11
CA THR A 101 -8.73 -23.12 -14.23
C THR A 101 -8.18 -22.45 -15.49
N ALA A 102 -8.84 -21.39 -15.94
CA ALA A 102 -8.38 -20.61 -17.06
C ALA A 102 -8.69 -19.12 -16.89
N VAL A 103 -7.94 -18.28 -17.59
CA VAL A 103 -8.19 -16.85 -17.73
C VAL A 103 -8.10 -16.50 -19.21
N ALA A 104 -9.14 -15.88 -19.76
CA ALA A 104 -9.18 -15.45 -21.14
C ALA A 104 -8.64 -14.01 -21.25
N GLY A 105 -7.66 -13.81 -22.13
CA GLY A 105 -7.15 -12.50 -22.49
C GLY A 105 -7.95 -11.86 -23.64
N SER A 106 -7.56 -10.65 -24.06
CA SER A 106 -8.26 -9.89 -25.11
C SER A 106 -8.24 -10.52 -26.50
N ALA A 107 -7.39 -11.54 -26.72
CA ALA A 107 -7.30 -12.30 -27.97
C ALA A 107 -8.06 -13.63 -27.91
N ALA A 108 -8.70 -13.94 -26.77
CA ALA A 108 -9.53 -15.13 -26.64
C ALA A 108 -10.81 -14.99 -27.48
N GLU A 109 -11.36 -16.12 -27.87
CA GLU A 109 -12.65 -16.21 -28.56
C GLU A 109 -13.65 -16.94 -27.66
N SER A 110 -14.93 -16.57 -27.78
CA SER A 110 -16.00 -17.30 -27.09
C SER A 110 -16.14 -18.71 -27.70
N LYS A 111 -15.63 -19.71 -26.99
CA LYS A 111 -15.71 -21.13 -27.37
C LYS A 111 -15.55 -22.05 -26.16
N THR A 112 -15.99 -23.29 -26.31
CA THR A 112 -15.75 -24.34 -25.31
C THR A 112 -14.43 -25.04 -25.61
N HIS A 113 -13.58 -25.16 -24.58
CA HIS A 113 -12.40 -26.01 -24.60
C HIS A 113 -12.64 -27.30 -23.83
N THR A 114 -12.04 -28.40 -24.28
CA THR A 114 -12.00 -29.66 -23.53
C THR A 114 -10.56 -30.00 -23.17
N ILE A 115 -10.32 -30.39 -21.93
CA ILE A 115 -8.97 -30.69 -21.44
C ILE A 115 -8.95 -31.92 -20.54
N GLU A 116 -7.95 -32.77 -20.76
CA GLU A 116 -7.60 -33.89 -19.88
C GLU A 116 -6.14 -33.76 -19.47
N VAL A 117 -5.88 -33.71 -18.17
CA VAL A 117 -4.54 -33.62 -17.58
C VAL A 117 -4.09 -35.03 -17.22
N HIS A 118 -3.03 -35.49 -17.87
CA HIS A 118 -2.45 -36.82 -17.66
C HIS A 118 -1.27 -36.77 -16.69
N LYS A 119 -0.54 -35.66 -16.67
CA LYS A 119 0.61 -35.41 -15.79
C LYS A 119 0.78 -33.92 -15.52
N LEU A 120 1.18 -33.57 -14.30
CA LEU A 120 1.56 -32.20 -13.94
C LEU A 120 3.06 -32.00 -14.13
N ALA A 121 3.44 -30.78 -14.49
CA ALA A 121 4.83 -30.38 -14.51
C ALA A 121 5.37 -30.34 -13.07
N SER A 122 6.61 -30.77 -12.89
CA SER A 122 7.31 -30.75 -11.60
C SER A 122 8.75 -30.26 -11.80
N GLY A 123 9.29 -29.56 -10.80
CA GLY A 123 10.72 -29.22 -10.77
C GLY A 123 11.59 -30.37 -10.30
N ALA A 124 12.87 -30.34 -10.67
CA ALA A 124 13.88 -31.25 -10.15
C ALA A 124 13.98 -31.15 -8.61
N LYS A 125 14.33 -32.25 -7.95
CA LYS A 125 14.34 -32.36 -6.49
C LYS A 125 15.52 -33.19 -6.02
N ILE A 126 16.17 -32.76 -4.95
CA ILE A 126 17.11 -33.55 -4.15
C ILE A 126 16.48 -33.78 -2.79
N GLU A 127 16.22 -35.04 -2.48
CA GLU A 127 15.84 -35.45 -1.13
C GLU A 127 17.09 -35.88 -0.39
N GLY A 128 17.48 -35.13 0.64
CA GLY A 128 18.67 -35.46 1.43
C GLY A 128 18.55 -36.79 2.16
N THR A 129 19.63 -37.25 2.78
CA THR A 129 19.61 -38.45 3.62
C THR A 129 18.79 -38.23 4.89
N SER A 130 18.10 -39.26 5.40
CA SER A 130 17.45 -39.20 6.72
C SER A 130 18.47 -39.26 7.86
N ASN A 131 18.11 -38.74 9.04
CA ASN A 131 18.95 -38.73 10.24
C ASN A 131 20.29 -38.00 10.01
N ILE A 132 20.21 -36.75 9.56
CA ILE A 132 21.38 -35.88 9.36
C ILE A 132 22.02 -35.43 10.68
N THR A 133 21.31 -35.54 11.79
CA THR A 133 21.82 -35.28 13.13
C THR A 133 22.56 -36.51 13.66
N GLY A 134 23.69 -36.28 14.34
CA GLY A 134 24.46 -37.32 15.01
C GLY A 134 23.71 -37.95 16.19
N ASN A 135 24.27 -39.02 16.74
CA ASN A 135 23.69 -39.66 17.93
C ASN A 135 23.81 -38.75 19.16
N ILE A 136 22.95 -38.94 20.15
CA ILE A 136 23.06 -38.26 21.45
C ILE A 136 24.02 -39.07 22.31
N ILE A 137 25.31 -38.78 22.23
CA ILE A 137 26.36 -39.51 22.94
C ILE A 137 27.33 -38.53 23.61
N GLY A 138 27.68 -38.80 24.87
CA GLY A 138 28.74 -38.06 25.54
C GLY A 138 30.11 -38.39 24.94
N SER A 139 30.93 -37.38 24.70
CA SER A 139 32.28 -37.57 24.15
C SER A 139 33.25 -38.19 25.15
N GLU A 140 33.06 -37.96 26.45
CA GLU A 140 33.92 -38.48 27.51
C GLU A 140 33.31 -39.68 28.25
N ALA A 141 34.17 -40.56 28.76
CA ALA A 141 33.74 -41.64 29.64
C ALA A 141 33.33 -41.08 31.02
N VAL A 142 32.31 -41.69 31.63
CA VAL A 142 31.88 -41.30 32.97
C VAL A 142 32.84 -41.89 34.01
N GLU A 143 33.57 -41.02 34.70
CA GLU A 143 34.59 -41.42 35.70
C GLU A 143 34.12 -41.26 37.16
N ASP A 144 33.12 -40.41 37.41
CA ASP A 144 32.63 -40.05 38.76
C ASP A 144 31.15 -40.38 38.89
N PHE A 145 30.85 -41.40 39.70
CA PHE A 145 29.49 -41.88 39.96
C PHE A 145 28.85 -41.25 41.20
N GLN A 146 29.48 -40.25 41.84
CA GLN A 146 28.89 -39.53 42.98
C GLN A 146 28.00 -38.37 42.49
N LEU A 147 26.84 -38.72 41.93
CA LEU A 147 25.94 -37.79 41.24
C LEU A 147 24.70 -37.39 42.07
N ALA A 148 24.63 -37.75 43.35
CA ALA A 148 23.50 -37.37 44.20
C ALA A 148 23.25 -35.86 44.20
N GLY A 149 21.99 -35.47 43.94
CA GLY A 149 21.55 -34.07 43.85
C GLY A 149 21.76 -33.42 42.48
N ARG A 150 22.43 -34.11 41.55
CA ARG A 150 22.49 -33.71 40.13
C ARG A 150 21.20 -34.03 39.43
N LYS A 151 20.84 -33.22 38.43
CA LYS A 151 19.59 -33.37 37.69
C LYS A 151 19.86 -33.20 36.21
N ILE A 152 19.15 -33.95 35.38
CA ILE A 152 19.10 -33.73 33.94
C ILE A 152 17.67 -33.43 33.52
N ASN A 153 17.50 -32.46 32.63
CA ASN A 153 16.23 -32.21 31.97
C ASN A 153 16.21 -33.02 30.67
N VAL A 154 15.17 -33.82 30.52
CA VAL A 154 14.91 -34.59 29.30
C VAL A 154 13.60 -34.09 28.71
N THR A 155 13.63 -33.69 27.46
CA THR A 155 12.45 -33.23 26.72
C THR A 155 12.14 -34.24 25.62
N LEU A 156 10.95 -34.85 25.68
CA LEU A 156 10.43 -35.73 24.64
C LEU A 156 9.17 -35.10 24.05
N ASP A 157 9.19 -34.79 22.75
CA ASP A 157 8.05 -34.21 22.01
C ASP A 157 7.47 -32.96 22.70
N GLY A 158 8.35 -32.09 23.18
CA GLY A 158 8.01 -30.84 23.88
C GLY A 158 7.65 -31.00 25.36
N VAL A 159 7.55 -32.23 25.88
CA VAL A 159 7.30 -32.47 27.30
C VAL A 159 8.61 -32.64 28.04
N THR A 160 8.95 -31.69 28.91
CA THR A 160 10.16 -31.75 29.75
C THR A 160 9.89 -32.44 31.08
N LYS A 161 10.78 -33.37 31.46
CA LYS A 161 10.83 -33.99 32.78
C LYS A 161 12.26 -33.88 33.32
N THR A 162 12.35 -33.59 34.62
CA THR A 162 13.62 -33.56 35.33
C THR A 162 13.87 -34.93 35.95
N ILE A 163 15.00 -35.54 35.62
CA ILE A 163 15.48 -36.80 36.19
C ILE A 163 16.56 -36.46 37.22
N GLU A 164 16.36 -36.89 38.45
CA GLU A 164 17.33 -36.72 39.54
C GLU A 164 18.25 -37.93 39.61
N LEU A 165 19.55 -37.68 39.60
CA LEU A 165 20.59 -38.68 39.64
C LEU A 165 20.94 -39.04 41.09
N LYS A 166 21.43 -40.27 41.27
CA LYS A 166 21.86 -40.83 42.56
C LYS A 166 23.37 -41.06 42.56
N ASN A 167 23.88 -41.61 43.66
CA ASN A 167 25.21 -42.22 43.62
C ASN A 167 25.08 -43.64 43.07
N TYR A 168 26.01 -44.03 42.19
CA TYR A 168 26.02 -45.35 41.54
C TYR A 168 27.32 -46.08 41.82
N ASP A 169 27.28 -47.41 41.77
CA ASP A 169 28.45 -48.26 41.95
C ASP A 169 29.32 -48.29 40.68
N ASP A 170 28.68 -48.30 39.51
CA ASP A 170 29.30 -48.29 38.19
C ASP A 170 28.34 -47.73 37.13
N ILE A 171 28.79 -47.71 35.88
CA ILE A 171 28.02 -47.19 34.74
C ILE A 171 26.77 -48.03 34.42
N ASP A 172 26.80 -49.34 34.67
CA ASP A 172 25.70 -50.23 34.34
C ASP A 172 24.51 -49.97 35.28
N HIS A 173 24.78 -49.83 36.58
CA HIS A 173 23.78 -49.43 37.57
C HIS A 173 23.22 -48.02 37.30
N MET A 174 24.07 -47.10 36.81
CA MET A 174 23.62 -45.76 36.42
C MET A 174 22.68 -45.81 35.20
N VAL A 175 23.06 -46.55 34.15
CA VAL A 175 22.25 -46.72 32.94
C VAL A 175 20.91 -47.38 33.28
N GLU A 176 20.89 -48.38 34.15
CA GLU A 176 19.66 -49.04 34.60
C GLU A 176 18.72 -48.09 35.35
N ASP A 177 19.26 -47.26 36.26
CA ASP A 177 18.46 -46.29 37.02
C ASP A 177 17.93 -45.15 36.14
N ILE A 178 18.72 -44.65 35.19
CA ILE A 178 18.27 -43.63 34.24
C ILE A 178 17.18 -44.21 33.32
N ASN A 179 17.36 -45.41 32.78
CA ASN A 179 16.33 -46.09 31.97
C ASN A 179 15.02 -46.28 32.76
N THR A 180 15.12 -46.71 34.02
CA THR A 180 13.96 -46.88 34.91
C THR A 180 13.26 -45.55 35.17
N SER A 181 14.05 -44.49 35.42
CA SER A 181 13.52 -43.14 35.68
C SER A 181 12.84 -42.54 34.46
N LEU A 182 13.43 -42.71 33.27
CA LEU A 182 12.84 -42.28 32.01
C LEU A 182 11.57 -43.08 31.68
N SER A 183 11.58 -44.39 31.89
CA SER A 183 10.40 -45.26 31.70
C SER A 183 9.25 -44.83 32.62
N LYS A 184 9.55 -44.43 33.86
CA LYS A 184 8.55 -43.89 34.78
C LYS A 184 8.05 -42.50 34.36
N ALA A 185 8.93 -41.65 33.82
CA ALA A 185 8.62 -40.28 33.46
C ALA A 185 7.82 -40.16 32.15
N PHE A 186 8.12 -41.01 31.17
CA PHE A 186 7.58 -40.93 29.81
C PHE A 186 6.79 -42.16 29.37
N GLY A 187 6.92 -43.29 30.06
CA GLY A 187 6.42 -44.60 29.65
C GLY A 187 7.55 -45.51 29.16
N ALA A 188 7.37 -46.82 29.32
CA ALA A 188 8.37 -47.82 28.94
C ALA A 188 8.73 -47.78 27.44
N GLU A 189 9.97 -48.15 27.13
CA GLU A 189 10.50 -48.36 25.77
C GLU A 189 10.50 -47.14 24.84
N LYS A 190 10.30 -45.90 25.33
CA LYS A 190 10.33 -44.70 24.49
C LYS A 190 11.72 -44.13 24.25
N ILE A 191 12.53 -44.10 25.30
CA ILE A 191 13.91 -43.63 25.30
C ILE A 191 14.75 -44.78 25.83
N LYS A 192 15.83 -45.11 25.14
CA LYS A 192 16.79 -46.12 25.55
C LYS A 192 18.11 -45.45 25.87
N VAL A 193 18.62 -45.67 27.08
CA VAL A 193 19.97 -45.29 27.48
C VAL A 193 20.85 -46.51 27.41
N SER A 194 22.03 -46.36 26.82
CA SER A 194 23.05 -47.41 26.76
C SER A 194 24.43 -46.85 27.07
N SER A 195 25.39 -47.73 27.32
CA SER A 195 26.79 -47.37 27.51
C SER A 195 27.68 -48.10 26.50
N SER A 196 28.66 -47.40 25.93
CA SER A 196 29.68 -47.99 25.06
C SER A 196 31.03 -47.33 25.31
N GLY A 197 32.03 -48.12 25.69
CA GLY A 197 33.36 -47.60 26.06
C GLY A 197 33.34 -46.63 27.24
N GLY A 198 32.39 -46.77 28.17
CA GLY A 198 32.21 -45.87 29.32
C GLY A 198 31.43 -44.58 29.02
N ARG A 199 30.99 -44.38 27.78
CA ARG A 199 30.22 -43.20 27.34
C ARG A 199 28.73 -43.51 27.32
N ILE A 200 27.91 -42.53 27.69
CA ILE A 200 26.45 -42.65 27.71
C ILE A 200 25.87 -42.23 26.36
N GLU A 201 25.00 -43.07 25.81
CA GLU A 201 24.28 -42.84 24.56
C GLU A 201 22.77 -42.95 24.81
N LEU A 202 21.99 -42.05 24.19
CA LEU A 202 20.54 -42.03 24.27
C LEU A 202 19.93 -42.14 22.88
N ASP A 203 19.06 -43.12 22.72
CA ASP A 203 18.27 -43.36 21.52
C ASP A 203 16.78 -43.15 21.77
N VAL A 204 16.08 -42.71 20.73
CA VAL A 204 14.62 -42.64 20.72
C VAL A 204 14.11 -43.83 19.93
N SER A 205 13.30 -44.68 20.58
CA SER A 205 12.72 -45.87 19.94
C SER A 205 11.44 -45.57 19.16
N LEU A 206 10.99 -44.31 19.17
CA LEU A 206 9.75 -43.85 18.53
C LEU A 206 10.05 -43.09 17.23
N ASN A 207 9.43 -43.53 16.14
CA ASN A 207 9.56 -42.85 14.84
C ASN A 207 8.98 -41.43 14.89
N GLY A 208 9.74 -40.46 14.36
CA GLY A 208 9.32 -39.06 14.29
C GLY A 208 9.45 -38.28 15.61
N SER A 209 9.73 -38.94 16.73
CA SER A 209 9.87 -38.28 18.03
C SER A 209 11.16 -37.48 18.14
N THR A 210 11.08 -36.39 18.90
CA THR A 210 12.15 -35.45 19.18
C THR A 210 12.61 -35.59 20.64
N LEU A 211 13.92 -35.73 20.84
CA LEU A 211 14.55 -35.83 22.14
C LEU A 211 15.59 -34.74 22.29
N MET A 212 15.62 -34.10 23.46
CA MET A 212 16.63 -33.12 23.83
C MET A 212 17.02 -33.29 25.29
N LEU A 213 18.32 -33.12 25.57
CA LEU A 213 18.90 -33.11 26.91
C LEU A 213 19.38 -31.71 27.28
N ALA A 214 19.22 -31.36 28.54
CA ALA A 214 19.76 -30.15 29.12
C ALA A 214 20.16 -30.36 30.59
N ASP A 215 20.99 -29.48 31.12
CA ASP A 215 21.27 -29.44 32.56
C ASP A 215 19.96 -29.25 33.35
N GLY A 216 19.80 -30.02 34.43
CA GLY A 216 18.60 -30.01 35.27
C GLY A 216 18.68 -29.02 36.43
N THR A 217 19.86 -28.52 36.75
CA THR A 217 20.08 -27.46 37.74
C THR A 217 20.51 -26.15 37.08
N PRO A 218 20.32 -24.99 37.75
CA PRO A 218 20.81 -23.71 37.26
C PRO A 218 22.34 -23.59 37.16
N VAL A 219 23.08 -24.55 37.74
CA VAL A 219 24.54 -24.59 37.71
C VAL A 219 24.95 -25.48 36.54
N ALA A 220 25.62 -24.90 35.55
CA ALA A 220 26.07 -25.65 34.38
C ALA A 220 26.97 -26.84 34.78
N GLY A 221 26.82 -27.97 34.07
CA GLY A 221 27.71 -29.12 34.18
C GLY A 221 27.11 -30.39 34.78
N ASP A 222 25.78 -30.53 34.85
CA ASP A 222 25.15 -31.80 35.20
C ASP A 222 25.35 -32.82 34.06
N LEU A 223 25.19 -32.40 32.81
CA LEU A 223 25.49 -33.19 31.62
C LEU A 223 26.98 -33.48 31.46
N ARG A 224 27.86 -32.55 31.84
CA ARG A 224 29.32 -32.79 31.88
C ARG A 224 29.69 -33.93 32.81
N LYS A 225 28.97 -34.09 33.91
CA LYS A 225 29.15 -35.23 34.82
C LYS A 225 28.71 -36.56 34.22
N LEU A 226 27.92 -36.53 33.16
CA LEU A 226 27.55 -37.69 32.34
C LEU A 226 28.44 -37.85 31.09
N GLY A 227 29.53 -37.09 30.99
CA GLY A 227 30.47 -37.17 29.87
C GLY A 227 30.10 -36.32 28.65
N PHE A 228 29.07 -35.48 28.74
CA PHE A 228 28.69 -34.56 27.66
C PHE A 228 29.45 -33.23 27.76
N LEU A 229 30.33 -32.96 26.80
CA LEU A 229 30.98 -31.67 26.61
C LEU A 229 29.99 -30.63 26.04
N PRO A 230 30.28 -29.31 26.15
CA PRO A 230 29.39 -28.27 25.61
C PRO A 230 29.10 -28.37 24.11
N GLU A 231 30.04 -28.95 23.37
CA GLU A 231 29.98 -29.17 21.92
C GLU A 231 29.29 -30.50 21.54
N ASP A 232 28.96 -31.35 22.51
CA ASP A 232 28.31 -32.63 22.22
C ASP A 232 26.85 -32.44 21.82
N ASN A 233 26.41 -33.34 20.94
CA ASN A 233 25.04 -33.35 20.50
C ASN A 233 24.10 -33.82 21.62
N THR A 234 23.19 -32.96 22.03
CA THR A 234 22.20 -33.24 23.07
C THR A 234 20.79 -33.45 22.51
N SER A 235 20.61 -33.44 21.19
CA SER A 235 19.30 -33.66 20.57
C SER A 235 19.38 -34.56 19.35
N ASN A 236 18.32 -35.32 19.07
CA ASN A 236 18.23 -36.09 17.83
C ASN A 236 17.74 -35.24 16.64
N ARG A 237 17.75 -33.91 16.77
CA ARG A 237 17.44 -32.95 15.72
C ARG A 237 18.48 -31.84 15.69
N ILE A 238 18.88 -31.46 14.48
CA ILE A 238 19.81 -30.36 14.31
C ILE A 238 19.15 -29.05 14.74
N SER A 239 19.91 -28.22 15.46
CA SER A 239 19.43 -26.88 15.83
C SER A 239 19.42 -25.97 14.61
N LEU A 240 18.27 -25.39 14.31
CA LEU A 240 18.16 -24.42 13.21
C LEU A 240 18.63 -23.02 13.56
N VAL A 241 18.85 -22.74 14.87
CA VAL A 241 19.07 -21.39 15.39
C VAL A 241 20.40 -21.21 16.11
N SER A 242 21.14 -22.30 16.32
CA SER A 242 22.52 -22.24 16.84
C SER A 242 23.49 -21.91 15.71
N GLY A 243 24.62 -21.26 16.05
CA GLY A 243 25.67 -20.95 15.09
C GLY A 243 26.35 -22.23 14.57
N LEU A 244 26.69 -22.31 13.27
CA LEU A 244 27.25 -23.51 12.65
C LEU A 244 28.49 -24.05 13.37
N GLU A 245 29.40 -23.17 13.81
CA GLU A 245 30.59 -23.57 14.58
C GLU A 245 30.21 -24.37 15.84
N SER A 246 29.14 -23.96 16.54
CA SER A 246 28.69 -24.62 17.78
C SER A 246 27.99 -25.97 17.55
N ILE A 247 27.59 -26.28 16.32
CA ILE A 247 26.85 -27.50 15.98
C ILE A 247 27.54 -28.34 14.91
N LYS A 248 28.79 -28.02 14.55
CA LYS A 248 29.53 -28.70 13.47
C LYS A 248 29.71 -30.20 13.72
N ASP A 249 29.79 -30.59 15.00
CA ASP A 249 29.95 -31.97 15.47
C ASP A 249 28.59 -32.64 15.78
N ASN A 250 27.48 -31.89 15.68
CA ASN A 250 26.13 -32.41 15.86
C ASN A 250 25.56 -33.02 14.58
N PHE A 251 26.22 -32.84 13.44
CA PHE A 251 25.85 -33.52 12.20
C PHE A 251 26.41 -34.94 12.19
N LYS A 252 25.67 -35.85 11.57
CA LYS A 252 26.12 -37.22 11.31
C LYS A 252 27.32 -37.24 10.36
N ASN A 253 27.28 -36.40 9.34
CA ASN A 253 28.41 -36.11 8.47
C ASN A 253 29.10 -34.86 9.02
N THR A 254 30.35 -34.99 9.47
CA THR A 254 31.11 -33.88 10.06
C THR A 254 31.14 -32.67 9.12
N LEU A 255 30.89 -31.48 9.67
CA LEU A 255 31.03 -30.22 8.94
C LEU A 255 32.45 -29.68 9.14
N ALA A 256 33.24 -29.61 8.06
CA ALA A 256 34.54 -28.96 8.07
C ALA A 256 34.37 -27.44 8.11
N ILE A 257 35.04 -26.80 9.07
CA ILE A 257 35.10 -25.34 9.22
C ILE A 257 36.56 -24.99 9.49
N ASP A 258 37.28 -24.57 8.45
CA ASP A 258 38.70 -24.20 8.55
C ASP A 258 38.89 -22.85 9.27
N ASN A 259 38.00 -21.89 9.01
CA ASN A 259 38.04 -20.57 9.60
C ASN A 259 36.62 -20.12 10.02
N SER A 260 36.36 -20.09 11.33
CA SER A 260 35.02 -19.76 11.84
C SER A 260 34.60 -18.30 11.66
N GLU A 261 35.54 -17.41 11.37
CA GLU A 261 35.28 -16.00 11.11
C GLU A 261 35.02 -15.70 9.61
N GLU A 262 35.17 -16.68 8.72
CA GLU A 262 34.81 -16.55 7.30
C GLU A 262 33.32 -16.68 7.05
N ASN A 263 32.82 -15.93 6.05
CA ASN A 263 31.44 -15.99 5.60
C ASN A 263 31.12 -17.35 4.97
N VAL A 264 29.90 -17.83 5.23
CA VAL A 264 29.38 -19.05 4.60
C VAL A 264 28.97 -18.75 3.16
N ILE A 265 29.73 -19.28 2.21
CA ILE A 265 29.54 -19.06 0.77
C ILE A 265 29.64 -20.40 0.03
N PHE A 266 28.68 -20.67 -0.86
CA PHE A 266 28.64 -21.86 -1.73
C PHE A 266 27.84 -21.53 -3.00
N THR A 267 27.75 -22.45 -3.96
CA THR A 267 27.06 -22.19 -5.23
C THR A 267 25.91 -23.17 -5.44
N ILE A 268 24.76 -22.69 -5.92
CA ILE A 268 23.67 -23.53 -6.45
C ILE A 268 23.27 -22.99 -7.82
N ASN A 269 23.16 -23.84 -8.84
CA ASN A 269 22.81 -23.46 -10.22
C ASN A 269 23.63 -22.25 -10.71
N ASP A 270 24.96 -22.33 -10.58
CA ASP A 270 25.93 -21.27 -10.92
C ASP A 270 25.71 -19.92 -10.21
N THR A 271 24.82 -19.88 -9.21
CA THR A 271 24.50 -18.70 -8.43
C THR A 271 25.18 -18.80 -7.06
N VAL A 272 25.99 -17.79 -6.74
CA VAL A 272 26.65 -17.69 -5.44
C VAL A 272 25.61 -17.41 -4.36
N ILE A 273 25.57 -18.26 -3.35
CA ILE A 273 24.79 -18.10 -2.12
C ILE A 273 25.72 -17.56 -1.04
N ASP A 274 25.62 -16.27 -0.75
CA ASP A 274 26.29 -15.64 0.39
C ASP A 274 25.29 -15.48 1.54
N VAL A 275 25.54 -16.16 2.66
CA VAL A 275 24.68 -16.08 3.86
C VAL A 275 24.83 -14.72 4.57
N GLY A 276 25.90 -13.97 4.28
CA GLY A 276 26.19 -12.65 4.87
C GLY A 276 26.62 -12.72 6.34
N LYS A 277 26.96 -13.91 6.84
CA LYS A 277 27.40 -14.19 8.21
C LYS A 277 28.53 -15.19 8.24
N SER A 278 29.41 -15.07 9.24
CA SER A 278 30.49 -16.02 9.46
C SER A 278 30.02 -17.37 10.00
N TYR A 279 30.75 -18.46 9.79
CA TYR A 279 30.42 -19.80 10.33
C TYR A 279 30.12 -19.81 11.83
N LYS A 280 30.79 -18.95 12.60
CA LYS A 280 30.53 -18.77 14.03
C LYS A 280 29.10 -18.30 14.35
N ASN A 281 28.53 -17.45 13.51
CA ASN A 281 27.27 -16.75 13.78
C ASN A 281 26.13 -17.15 12.82
N ALA A 282 26.45 -17.71 11.66
CA ALA A 282 25.47 -18.20 10.69
C ALA A 282 24.72 -19.37 11.29
N THR A 283 23.41 -19.39 11.13
CA THR A 283 22.55 -20.49 11.57
C THR A 283 22.03 -21.27 10.35
N ILE A 284 21.56 -22.50 10.55
CA ILE A 284 20.90 -23.25 9.46
C ILE A 284 19.67 -22.52 8.94
N LYS A 285 18.93 -21.82 9.81
CA LYS A 285 17.83 -20.96 9.38
C LYS A 285 18.30 -19.83 8.47
N ASP A 286 19.46 -19.24 8.72
CA ASP A 286 20.04 -18.23 7.83
C ASP A 286 20.41 -18.82 6.47
N ILE A 287 21.01 -20.01 6.44
CA ILE A 287 21.32 -20.73 5.19
C ILE A 287 20.04 -21.02 4.40
N MET A 288 19.01 -21.56 5.06
CA MET A 288 17.72 -21.84 4.43
C MET A 288 17.10 -20.57 3.85
N ASN A 289 17.18 -19.44 4.58
CA ASN A 289 16.69 -18.16 4.10
C ASN A 289 17.51 -17.62 2.93
N ALA A 290 18.84 -17.76 2.96
CA ALA A 290 19.72 -17.34 1.88
C ALA A 290 19.40 -18.10 0.59
N ILE A 291 19.26 -19.43 0.65
CA ILE A 291 18.86 -20.26 -0.49
C ILE A 291 17.46 -19.86 -0.96
N ASN A 292 16.47 -19.82 -0.07
CA ASN A 292 15.07 -19.58 -0.42
C ASN A 292 14.82 -18.17 -0.99
N ASN A 293 15.66 -17.19 -0.69
CA ASN A 293 15.53 -15.82 -1.20
C ASN A 293 16.51 -15.48 -2.33
N SER A 294 17.32 -16.45 -2.76
CA SER A 294 18.27 -16.27 -3.86
C SER A 294 17.61 -16.40 -5.23
N ASP A 295 18.33 -15.94 -6.26
CA ASP A 295 17.98 -16.14 -7.67
C ASP A 295 18.41 -17.52 -8.20
N ALA A 296 18.90 -18.43 -7.36
CA ALA A 296 19.37 -19.77 -7.76
C ALA A 296 18.25 -20.71 -8.24
N GLY A 297 16.98 -20.27 -8.18
CA GLY A 297 15.84 -21.01 -8.71
C GLY A 297 15.53 -22.29 -7.94
N VAL A 298 15.79 -22.31 -6.63
CA VAL A 298 15.55 -23.45 -5.74
C VAL A 298 14.90 -23.03 -4.42
N LYS A 299 14.28 -23.99 -3.73
CA LYS A 299 13.80 -23.87 -2.36
C LYS A 299 14.33 -25.02 -1.52
N ILE A 300 14.80 -24.71 -0.31
CA ILE A 300 15.21 -25.70 0.68
C ILE A 300 14.20 -25.75 1.84
N GLN A 301 13.90 -26.97 2.28
CA GLN A 301 13.02 -27.26 3.41
C GLN A 301 13.67 -28.29 4.33
N TYR A 302 13.35 -28.21 5.61
CA TYR A 302 13.76 -29.18 6.62
C TYR A 302 12.52 -29.91 7.15
N ASP A 303 12.54 -31.23 7.03
CA ASP A 303 11.55 -32.12 7.62
C ASP A 303 12.05 -32.58 8.99
N SER A 304 11.52 -31.97 10.05
CA SER A 304 11.89 -32.33 11.42
C SER A 304 11.31 -33.66 11.89
N LEU A 305 10.44 -34.33 11.14
CA LEU A 305 9.98 -35.68 11.50
C LEU A 305 10.99 -36.72 11.02
N ASN A 306 11.55 -36.53 9.83
CA ASN A 306 12.51 -37.43 9.21
C ASN A 306 13.97 -36.97 9.33
N ASP A 307 14.21 -35.82 9.98
CA ASP A 307 15.52 -35.20 10.18
C ASP A 307 16.30 -35.11 8.86
N LYS A 308 15.71 -34.39 7.89
CA LYS A 308 16.10 -34.44 6.48
C LYS A 308 15.87 -33.11 5.78
N PHE A 309 16.84 -32.66 4.98
CA PHE A 309 16.66 -31.51 4.09
C PHE A 309 16.19 -31.94 2.70
N THR A 310 15.42 -31.07 2.06
CA THR A 310 14.96 -31.26 0.67
C THR A 310 15.20 -29.97 -0.09
N LEU A 311 15.85 -30.08 -1.26
CA LEU A 311 16.08 -28.98 -2.19
C LEU A 311 15.24 -29.20 -3.45
N THR A 312 14.38 -28.26 -3.81
CA THR A 312 13.44 -28.38 -4.94
C THR A 312 13.61 -27.19 -5.89
N SER A 313 13.68 -27.42 -7.20
CA SER A 313 13.71 -26.36 -8.20
C SER A 313 12.38 -25.61 -8.25
N THR A 314 12.43 -24.29 -8.40
CA THR A 314 11.25 -23.45 -8.66
C THR A 314 10.88 -23.41 -10.13
N VAL A 315 11.75 -23.91 -11.00
CA VAL A 315 11.47 -24.10 -12.42
C VAL A 315 10.87 -25.48 -12.60
N GLU A 316 9.70 -25.54 -13.23
CA GLU A 316 9.03 -26.78 -13.58
C GLU A 316 9.58 -27.34 -14.92
N GLY A 317 9.29 -28.62 -15.19
CA GLY A 317 9.56 -29.23 -16.48
C GLY A 317 10.78 -30.13 -16.48
N GLU A 318 10.90 -30.91 -17.56
CA GLU A 318 12.01 -31.85 -17.76
C GLU A 318 13.37 -31.16 -17.90
N ALA A 319 13.39 -29.88 -18.28
CA ALA A 319 14.61 -29.08 -18.36
C ALA A 319 15.08 -28.52 -17.00
N SER A 320 14.29 -28.64 -15.93
CA SER A 320 14.70 -28.15 -14.61
C SER A 320 15.89 -28.94 -14.08
N SER A 321 16.83 -28.27 -13.42
CA SER A 321 18.05 -28.90 -12.89
C SER A 321 18.43 -28.31 -11.54
N ILE A 322 19.25 -29.05 -10.80
CA ILE A 322 19.88 -28.60 -9.57
C ILE A 322 21.34 -29.04 -9.63
N THR A 323 22.25 -28.08 -9.71
CA THR A 323 23.69 -28.28 -9.55
C THR A 323 24.16 -27.49 -8.32
N PHE A 324 25.26 -27.92 -7.72
CA PHE A 324 25.83 -27.23 -6.57
C PHE A 324 27.34 -27.42 -6.50
N GLU A 325 28.00 -26.46 -5.87
CA GLU A 325 29.37 -26.56 -5.37
C GLU A 325 29.31 -26.30 -3.88
N ASP A 326 29.82 -27.25 -3.08
CA ASP A 326 29.76 -27.17 -1.62
C ASP A 326 30.87 -26.25 -1.07
N THR A 327 30.81 -25.94 0.22
CA THR A 327 31.79 -25.10 0.92
C THR A 327 33.16 -25.76 1.05
N ASP A 328 33.20 -27.10 1.01
CA ASP A 328 34.40 -27.93 1.05
C ASP A 328 34.15 -29.21 0.23
N GLU A 329 35.19 -29.73 -0.44
CA GLU A 329 35.07 -30.88 -1.34
C GLU A 329 34.76 -32.20 -0.61
N GLU A 330 35.26 -32.38 0.62
CA GLU A 330 35.14 -33.64 1.35
C GLU A 330 34.04 -33.59 2.40
N ASN A 331 33.91 -32.50 3.15
CA ASN A 331 33.05 -32.38 4.33
C ASN A 331 32.36 -31.01 4.43
N GLY A 332 31.84 -30.52 3.31
CA GLY A 332 31.13 -29.24 3.23
C GLY A 332 29.74 -29.21 3.86
N LEU A 333 29.16 -28.02 3.87
CA LEU A 333 27.84 -27.72 4.43
C LEU A 333 26.71 -28.52 3.78
N LEU A 334 26.64 -28.56 2.45
CA LEU A 334 25.58 -29.28 1.74
C LEU A 334 25.67 -30.79 2.01
N LYS A 335 26.88 -31.34 2.20
CA LYS A 335 27.08 -32.72 2.62
C LYS A 335 26.63 -32.95 4.07
N ALA A 336 26.95 -32.04 4.99
CA ALA A 336 26.47 -32.09 6.36
C ALA A 336 24.92 -32.02 6.43
N LEU A 337 24.29 -31.27 5.52
CA LEU A 337 22.83 -31.22 5.35
C LEU A 337 22.25 -32.45 4.62
N GLY A 338 23.09 -33.39 4.20
CA GLY A 338 22.70 -34.61 3.49
C GLY A 338 22.27 -34.39 2.04
N ILE A 339 22.51 -33.22 1.44
CA ILE A 339 22.13 -32.87 0.07
C ILE A 339 23.06 -33.51 -0.96
N VAL A 340 24.38 -33.49 -0.72
CA VAL A 340 25.37 -34.06 -1.66
C VAL A 340 25.14 -35.55 -1.90
N GLU A 341 24.75 -36.29 -0.86
CA GLU A 341 24.45 -37.73 -0.90
C GLU A 341 22.94 -38.01 -1.08
N GLY A 342 22.15 -36.97 -1.35
CA GLY A 342 20.71 -37.06 -1.49
C GLY A 342 20.28 -37.79 -2.77
N THR A 343 19.02 -38.24 -2.78
CA THR A 343 18.40 -38.83 -3.97
C THR A 343 17.93 -37.73 -4.92
N TYR A 344 18.53 -37.68 -6.10
CA TYR A 344 18.15 -36.76 -7.18
C TYR A 344 16.97 -37.32 -8.00
N THR A 345 15.91 -36.53 -8.17
CA THR A 345 14.77 -36.80 -9.05
C THR A 345 14.64 -35.69 -10.08
N GLN A 346 14.66 -36.05 -11.37
CA GLN A 346 14.50 -35.11 -12.48
C GLN A 346 13.09 -34.52 -12.51
N GLY A 347 12.96 -33.25 -12.89
CA GLY A 347 11.67 -32.62 -13.13
C GLY A 347 10.94 -33.25 -14.32
N THR A 348 9.64 -32.97 -14.45
CA THR A 348 8.83 -33.54 -15.53
C THR A 348 7.95 -32.47 -16.15
N ASP A 349 7.67 -32.59 -17.45
CA ASP A 349 6.72 -31.72 -18.14
C ASP A 349 5.28 -32.10 -17.81
N ALA A 350 4.39 -31.11 -17.84
CA ALA A 350 2.95 -31.34 -17.87
C ALA A 350 2.59 -32.02 -19.18
N GLU A 351 1.71 -33.01 -19.12
CA GLU A 351 1.21 -33.74 -20.27
C GLU A 351 -0.32 -33.75 -20.24
N PHE A 352 -0.95 -33.31 -21.32
CA PHE A 352 -2.39 -33.13 -21.40
C PHE A 352 -2.91 -33.28 -22.82
N THR A 353 -4.22 -33.45 -22.94
CA THR A 353 -4.97 -33.40 -24.20
C THR A 353 -5.82 -32.15 -24.18
N LEU A 354 -5.74 -31.31 -25.22
CA LEU A 354 -6.55 -30.10 -25.34
C LEU A 354 -7.29 -30.13 -26.67
N ASN A 355 -8.62 -29.98 -26.63
CA ASN A 355 -9.50 -29.98 -27.80
C ASN A 355 -9.29 -31.21 -28.72
N GLY A 356 -9.04 -32.38 -28.12
CA GLY A 356 -8.82 -33.64 -28.84
C GLY A 356 -7.41 -33.82 -29.44
N VAL A 357 -6.49 -32.87 -29.23
CA VAL A 357 -5.08 -33.05 -29.61
C VAL A 357 -4.32 -33.65 -28.44
N GLU A 358 -3.99 -34.93 -28.57
CA GLU A 358 -3.34 -35.74 -27.54
C GLU A 358 -1.82 -35.48 -27.45
N GLY A 359 -1.24 -35.81 -26.29
CA GLY A 359 0.21 -35.80 -26.07
C GLY A 359 0.86 -34.41 -26.04
N MET A 360 0.09 -33.35 -25.80
CA MET A 360 0.67 -32.02 -25.64
C MET A 360 1.52 -31.98 -24.37
N LYS A 361 2.74 -31.42 -24.49
CA LYS A 361 3.64 -31.20 -23.37
C LYS A 361 3.96 -29.74 -23.15
N ARG A 362 4.06 -29.33 -21.89
CA ARG A 362 4.52 -27.99 -21.49
C ARG A 362 5.44 -28.11 -20.28
N SER A 363 6.47 -27.29 -20.25
CA SER A 363 7.40 -27.23 -19.12
C SER A 363 6.77 -26.65 -17.85
N SER A 364 5.58 -26.04 -17.93
CA SER A 364 4.87 -25.53 -16.76
C SER A 364 3.41 -25.95 -16.76
N ASN A 365 2.85 -26.02 -15.56
CA ASN A 365 1.43 -26.17 -15.30
C ASN A 365 0.60 -24.96 -15.73
N GLN A 366 1.24 -23.84 -16.10
CA GLN A 366 0.58 -22.68 -16.68
C GLN A 366 1.05 -22.44 -18.11
N PHE A 367 0.12 -22.30 -19.05
CA PHE A 367 0.42 -22.05 -20.45
C PHE A 367 -0.72 -21.27 -21.13
N THR A 368 -0.40 -20.61 -22.25
CA THR A 368 -1.39 -19.87 -23.04
C THR A 368 -1.55 -20.47 -24.42
N ILE A 369 -2.80 -20.74 -24.83
CA ILE A 369 -3.18 -21.20 -26.17
C ILE A 369 -4.43 -20.41 -26.57
N ASP A 370 -4.46 -19.89 -27.81
CA ASP A 370 -5.58 -19.12 -28.36
C ASP A 370 -6.05 -17.95 -27.46
N GLY A 371 -5.11 -17.23 -26.86
CA GLY A 371 -5.42 -16.11 -25.95
C GLY A 371 -5.98 -16.52 -24.58
N VAL A 372 -6.06 -17.82 -24.28
CA VAL A 372 -6.54 -18.37 -23.00
C VAL A 372 -5.35 -18.92 -22.23
N ARG A 373 -5.13 -18.42 -21.01
CA ARG A 373 -4.14 -18.93 -20.07
C ARG A 373 -4.76 -20.02 -19.21
N PHE A 374 -4.35 -21.27 -19.44
CA PHE A 374 -4.76 -22.43 -18.66
C PHE A 374 -3.83 -22.61 -17.45
N SER A 375 -4.37 -23.10 -16.34
CA SER A 375 -3.62 -23.52 -15.16
C SER A 375 -4.07 -24.92 -14.76
N LEU A 376 -3.13 -25.87 -14.75
CA LEU A 376 -3.34 -27.26 -14.36
C LEU A 376 -2.97 -27.43 -12.89
N ASN A 377 -3.89 -27.96 -12.10
CA ASN A 377 -3.74 -28.08 -10.65
C ASN A 377 -3.77 -29.55 -10.19
N GLU A 378 -4.55 -30.40 -10.87
CA GLU A 378 -4.67 -31.83 -10.56
C GLU A 378 -4.72 -32.65 -11.85
N ILE A 379 -4.33 -33.93 -11.75
CA ILE A 379 -4.53 -34.92 -12.79
C ILE A 379 -6.02 -35.26 -12.87
N THR A 380 -6.56 -35.35 -14.09
CA THR A 380 -7.99 -35.57 -14.31
C THR A 380 -8.27 -37.02 -14.69
N THR A 381 -9.39 -37.58 -14.21
CA THR A 381 -9.90 -38.90 -14.65
C THR A 381 -10.99 -38.80 -15.71
N GLU A 382 -11.61 -37.63 -15.86
CA GLU A 382 -12.67 -37.33 -16.83
C GLU A 382 -12.33 -36.02 -17.54
N THR A 383 -12.82 -35.85 -18.77
CA THR A 383 -12.64 -34.63 -19.56
C THR A 383 -13.22 -33.41 -18.85
N VAL A 384 -12.39 -32.39 -18.63
CA VAL A 384 -12.82 -31.09 -18.10
C VAL A 384 -13.25 -30.19 -19.25
N THR A 385 -14.42 -29.57 -19.12
CA THR A 385 -14.95 -28.61 -20.08
C THR A 385 -14.79 -27.20 -19.54
N LEU A 386 -14.32 -26.29 -20.38
CA LEU A 386 -14.12 -24.87 -20.08
C LEU A 386 -14.94 -24.06 -21.08
N GLU A 387 -16.06 -23.52 -20.64
CA GLU A 387 -16.93 -22.68 -21.46
C GLU A 387 -16.50 -21.22 -21.34
N ILE A 388 -15.97 -20.65 -22.42
CA ILE A 388 -15.56 -19.25 -22.48
C ILE A 388 -16.64 -18.46 -23.23
N SER A 389 -17.18 -17.45 -22.58
CA SER A 389 -18.23 -16.59 -23.11
C SER A 389 -17.99 -15.13 -22.77
N ASN A 390 -18.48 -14.21 -23.60
CA ASN A 390 -18.41 -12.78 -23.30
C ASN A 390 -19.20 -12.45 -22.01
N ASP A 391 -18.56 -11.76 -21.08
CA ASP A 391 -19.17 -11.29 -19.82
C ASP A 391 -19.89 -9.95 -20.05
N ILE A 392 -21.03 -10.01 -20.74
CA ILE A 392 -21.86 -8.84 -21.03
C ILE A 392 -22.39 -8.21 -19.73
N ASP A 393 -22.64 -9.01 -18.70
CA ASP A 393 -23.16 -8.54 -17.41
C ASP A 393 -22.21 -7.54 -16.76
N THR A 394 -20.93 -7.89 -16.68
CA THR A 394 -19.90 -7.04 -16.07
C THR A 394 -19.67 -5.77 -16.90
N VAL A 395 -19.70 -5.87 -18.23
CA VAL A 395 -19.60 -4.70 -19.12
C VAL A 395 -20.79 -3.74 -18.90
N VAL A 396 -22.02 -4.26 -18.78
CA VAL A 396 -23.22 -3.45 -18.48
C VAL A 396 -23.09 -2.75 -17.13
N GLU A 397 -22.64 -3.46 -16.09
CA GLU A 397 -22.45 -2.89 -14.75
C GLU A 397 -21.35 -1.81 -14.74
N ASN A 398 -20.24 -2.02 -15.46
CA ASN A 398 -19.19 -1.02 -15.57
C ASN A 398 -19.67 0.24 -16.31
N ILE A 399 -20.46 0.10 -17.38
CA ILE A 399 -21.05 1.24 -18.11
C ILE A 399 -22.08 1.97 -17.24
N LYS A 400 -22.89 1.24 -16.47
CA LYS A 400 -23.79 1.82 -15.47
C LYS A 400 -23.02 2.65 -14.45
N GLY A 401 -21.94 2.11 -13.88
CA GLY A 401 -21.08 2.85 -12.96
C GLY A 401 -20.49 4.12 -13.58
N LEU A 402 -20.09 4.07 -14.87
CA LEU A 402 -19.64 5.25 -15.62
C LEU A 402 -20.73 6.32 -15.70
N VAL A 403 -21.96 5.92 -16.03
CA VAL A 403 -23.13 6.81 -16.13
C VAL A 403 -23.48 7.43 -14.78
N GLU A 404 -23.49 6.65 -13.70
CA GLU A 404 -23.74 7.13 -12.34
C GLU A 404 -22.67 8.14 -11.89
N SER A 405 -21.39 7.81 -12.10
CA SER A 405 -20.30 8.71 -11.72
C SER A 405 -20.31 10.01 -12.54
N TYR A 406 -20.72 9.95 -13.81
CA TYR A 406 -20.97 11.14 -14.63
C TYR A 406 -22.11 12.00 -14.05
N ASN A 407 -23.23 11.37 -13.68
CA ASN A 407 -24.37 12.06 -13.08
C ASN A 407 -24.02 12.72 -11.75
N ASP A 408 -23.18 12.08 -10.92
CA ASP A 408 -22.71 12.64 -9.65
C ASP A 408 -21.84 13.88 -9.83
N ILE A 409 -20.97 13.89 -10.85
CA ILE A 409 -20.18 15.07 -11.23
C ILE A 409 -21.12 16.18 -11.70
N LEU A 410 -22.07 15.83 -12.56
CA LEU A 410 -23.02 16.76 -13.12
C LEU A 410 -23.87 17.43 -12.03
N ASP A 411 -24.36 16.66 -11.05
CA ASP A 411 -25.16 17.15 -9.93
C ASP A 411 -24.38 18.12 -9.05
N GLU A 412 -23.16 17.75 -8.68
CA GLU A 412 -22.31 18.59 -7.86
C GLU A 412 -22.04 19.92 -8.55
N ILE A 413 -21.56 19.90 -9.80
CA ILE A 413 -21.23 21.12 -10.53
C ILE A 413 -22.48 21.94 -10.81
N ASN A 414 -23.60 21.33 -11.20
CA ASN A 414 -24.86 22.05 -11.39
C ASN A 414 -25.36 22.70 -10.09
N GLY A 415 -25.19 22.03 -8.96
CA GLY A 415 -25.46 22.57 -7.63
C GLY A 415 -24.63 23.82 -7.38
N LEU A 416 -23.33 23.77 -7.65
CA LEU A 416 -22.41 24.90 -7.44
C LEU A 416 -22.72 26.11 -8.34
N ILE A 417 -23.01 25.89 -9.63
CA ILE A 417 -23.17 27.00 -10.60
C ILE A 417 -24.56 27.62 -10.66
N HIS A 418 -25.60 26.94 -10.15
CA HIS A 418 -26.99 27.45 -10.18
C HIS A 418 -27.52 27.91 -8.82
N GLN A 419 -26.77 27.73 -7.73
CA GLN A 419 -27.14 28.28 -6.44
C GLN A 419 -27.25 29.82 -6.52
N LYS A 420 -28.31 30.36 -5.92
CA LYS A 420 -28.44 31.82 -5.73
C LYS A 420 -27.58 32.24 -4.55
N ARG A 421 -26.71 33.22 -4.76
CA ARG A 421 -25.90 33.79 -3.68
C ARG A 421 -26.76 34.66 -2.78
N ASP A 422 -26.79 34.33 -1.50
CA ASP A 422 -27.29 35.23 -0.48
C ASP A 422 -26.21 36.28 -0.17
N ARG A 423 -26.56 37.56 -0.32
CA ARG A 423 -25.61 38.67 -0.13
C ARG A 423 -25.54 39.14 1.31
N ASP A 424 -26.46 38.72 2.15
CA ASP A 424 -26.55 39.12 3.56
C ASP A 424 -25.55 38.34 4.42
N TYR A 425 -25.10 37.18 3.94
CA TYR A 425 -24.11 36.33 4.60
C TYR A 425 -22.71 36.54 3.99
N ARG A 426 -21.89 37.38 4.64
CA ARG A 426 -20.45 37.51 4.36
C ARG A 426 -19.66 36.65 5.35
N PRO A 427 -18.42 36.24 5.04
CA PRO A 427 -17.59 35.51 5.99
C PRO A 427 -17.51 36.24 7.33
N LEU A 428 -17.52 35.51 8.44
CA LEU A 428 -17.45 36.12 9.76
C LEU A 428 -16.05 36.71 10.01
N THR A 429 -16.01 37.92 10.55
CA THR A 429 -14.79 38.50 11.16
C THR A 429 -14.41 37.73 12.41
N LYS A 430 -13.18 37.91 12.88
CA LYS A 430 -12.72 37.26 14.11
C LYS A 430 -13.61 37.59 15.30
N GLU A 431 -13.97 38.87 15.47
CA GLU A 431 -14.81 39.33 16.57
C GLU A 431 -16.24 38.76 16.49
N GLN A 432 -16.76 38.56 15.28
CA GLN A 432 -18.06 37.90 15.11
C GLN A 432 -17.98 36.41 15.45
N LYS A 433 -16.88 35.72 15.09
CA LYS A 433 -16.66 34.33 15.47
C LYS A 433 -16.55 34.18 16.99
N ASP A 434 -15.78 35.05 17.64
CA ASP A 434 -15.61 35.02 19.10
C ASP A 434 -16.92 35.28 19.88
N ALA A 435 -17.91 35.92 19.23
CA ALA A 435 -19.21 36.24 19.80
C ALA A 435 -20.33 35.22 19.47
N MET A 436 -20.02 34.17 18.70
CA MET A 436 -20.98 33.16 18.24
C MET A 436 -20.58 31.77 18.73
N SER A 437 -21.55 30.86 18.87
CA SER A 437 -21.26 29.44 19.13
C SER A 437 -20.75 28.73 17.86
N GLU A 438 -20.08 27.59 18.02
CA GLU A 438 -19.54 26.81 16.90
C GLU A 438 -20.63 26.40 15.88
N GLU A 439 -21.81 25.98 16.36
CA GLU A 439 -22.94 25.59 15.50
C GLU A 439 -23.50 26.79 14.71
N GLU A 440 -23.51 27.97 15.31
CA GLU A 440 -23.93 29.21 14.63
C GLU A 440 -22.91 29.65 13.58
N ILE A 441 -21.61 29.49 13.87
CA ILE A 441 -20.53 29.75 12.92
C ILE A 441 -20.64 28.82 11.72
N GLU A 442 -20.84 27.52 11.95
CA GLU A 442 -20.96 26.51 10.88
C GLU A 442 -22.12 26.85 9.95
N LYS A 443 -23.34 27.03 10.49
CA LYS A 443 -24.53 27.40 9.69
C LYS A 443 -24.35 28.73 8.95
N TRP A 444 -23.63 29.68 9.54
CA TRP A 444 -23.34 30.95 8.88
C TRP A 444 -22.36 30.75 7.72
N GLU A 445 -21.28 30.00 7.91
CA GLU A 445 -20.29 29.72 6.87
C GLU A 445 -20.89 28.90 5.71
N GLU A 446 -21.78 27.94 5.99
CA GLU A 446 -22.53 27.21 4.96
C GLU A 446 -23.34 28.17 4.07
N LYS A 447 -24.09 29.09 4.68
CA LYS A 447 -24.83 30.12 3.94
C LYS A 447 -23.90 31.08 3.20
N ALA A 448 -22.79 31.49 3.80
CA ALA A 448 -21.83 32.39 3.19
C ALA A 448 -21.06 31.76 1.99
N LYS A 449 -20.91 30.43 1.99
CA LYS A 449 -20.34 29.65 0.87
C LYS A 449 -21.32 29.42 -0.28
N THR A 450 -22.62 29.58 -0.04
CA THR A 450 -23.67 29.33 -1.04
C THR A 450 -23.56 30.29 -2.24
N GLY A 451 -23.56 29.73 -3.45
CA GLY A 451 -23.53 30.51 -4.70
C GLY A 451 -22.21 31.23 -4.98
N LEU A 452 -21.10 30.85 -4.34
CA LEU A 452 -19.78 31.43 -4.62
C LEU A 452 -19.26 31.14 -6.03
N LEU A 453 -19.61 29.98 -6.58
CA LEU A 453 -19.31 29.57 -7.96
C LEU A 453 -20.52 29.71 -8.90
N SER A 454 -21.53 30.49 -8.49
CA SER A 454 -22.71 30.76 -9.32
C SER A 454 -22.31 31.40 -10.66
N ASN A 455 -22.83 30.85 -11.76
CA ASN A 455 -22.51 31.24 -13.14
C ASN A 455 -21.02 31.14 -13.51
N ASP A 456 -20.27 30.22 -12.90
CA ASP A 456 -18.87 30.02 -13.27
C ASP A 456 -18.72 29.56 -14.73
N SER A 457 -17.93 30.30 -15.52
CA SER A 457 -17.76 30.07 -16.96
C SER A 457 -16.94 28.82 -17.30
N ILE A 458 -16.00 28.42 -16.44
CA ILE A 458 -15.14 27.25 -16.68
C ILE A 458 -15.98 25.99 -16.47
N LEU A 459 -16.67 25.91 -15.33
CA LEU A 459 -17.52 24.79 -14.96
C LEU A 459 -18.72 24.63 -15.90
N SER A 460 -19.42 25.72 -16.22
CA SER A 460 -20.54 25.67 -17.18
C SER A 460 -20.07 25.31 -18.59
N GLY A 461 -18.92 25.84 -19.03
CA GLY A 461 -18.31 25.51 -20.32
C GLY A 461 -17.97 24.02 -20.42
N MET A 462 -17.31 23.47 -19.39
CA MET A 462 -16.97 22.04 -19.32
C MET A 462 -18.21 21.15 -19.37
N LEU A 463 -19.25 21.44 -18.57
CA LEU A 463 -20.49 20.64 -18.59
C LEU A 463 -21.18 20.67 -19.97
N ASN A 464 -21.18 21.81 -20.64
CA ASN A 464 -21.73 21.93 -21.98
C ASN A 464 -20.90 21.14 -23.01
N GLU A 465 -19.56 21.19 -22.91
CA GLU A 465 -18.66 20.38 -23.75
C GLU A 465 -18.88 18.87 -23.52
N MET A 466 -19.00 18.43 -22.27
CA MET A 466 -19.26 17.03 -21.93
C MET A 466 -20.62 16.56 -22.47
N ARG A 467 -21.68 17.37 -22.28
CA ARG A 467 -23.00 17.05 -22.82
C ARG A 467 -22.97 16.96 -24.34
N LYS A 468 -22.31 17.92 -25.01
CA LYS A 468 -22.17 17.92 -26.47
C LYS A 468 -21.42 16.67 -26.96
N ALA A 469 -20.32 16.31 -26.31
CA ALA A 469 -19.53 15.12 -26.67
C ALA A 469 -20.31 13.80 -26.64
N LEU A 470 -21.30 13.68 -25.76
CA LEU A 470 -22.15 12.49 -25.65
C LEU A 470 -23.18 12.38 -26.79
N PHE A 471 -23.74 13.49 -27.27
CA PHE A 471 -24.84 13.48 -28.23
C PHE A 471 -24.43 13.79 -29.67
N ASP A 472 -23.26 14.42 -29.87
CA ASP A 472 -22.71 14.62 -31.20
C ASP A 472 -22.37 13.27 -31.83
N LYS A 473 -22.73 13.11 -33.11
CA LYS A 473 -22.48 11.89 -33.88
C LYS A 473 -20.99 11.53 -33.85
N VAL A 474 -20.67 10.25 -33.65
CA VAL A 474 -19.33 9.71 -33.85
C VAL A 474 -19.21 9.27 -35.31
N GLU A 475 -18.27 9.87 -36.04
CA GLU A 475 -18.02 9.48 -37.42
C GLU A 475 -17.37 8.09 -37.45
N GLY A 476 -17.80 7.26 -38.40
CA GLY A 476 -17.37 5.87 -38.51
C GLY A 476 -18.23 4.86 -37.75
N THR A 477 -19.22 5.27 -36.96
CA THR A 477 -20.21 4.36 -36.34
C THR A 477 -21.59 4.49 -36.99
N SER A 478 -22.32 3.38 -37.03
CA SER A 478 -23.71 3.32 -37.50
C SER A 478 -24.73 3.60 -36.39
N ILE A 479 -24.31 3.53 -35.13
CA ILE A 479 -25.13 3.71 -33.93
C ILE A 479 -24.77 4.99 -33.15
N SER A 480 -25.66 5.39 -32.25
CA SER A 480 -25.53 6.52 -31.31
C SER A 480 -25.71 6.08 -29.84
N VAL A 481 -25.50 7.01 -28.89
CA VAL A 481 -25.75 6.77 -27.47
C VAL A 481 -27.20 6.36 -27.16
N PHE A 482 -28.16 6.80 -27.97
CA PHE A 482 -29.57 6.45 -27.79
C PHE A 482 -29.85 5.00 -28.17
N ASP A 483 -29.16 4.48 -29.19
CA ASP A 483 -29.33 3.10 -29.68
C ASP A 483 -28.82 2.07 -28.68
N ILE A 484 -27.89 2.46 -27.80
CA ILE A 484 -27.38 1.65 -26.69
C ILE A 484 -28.15 1.90 -25.37
N GLY A 485 -29.27 2.63 -25.40
CA GLY A 485 -30.11 2.85 -24.23
C GLY A 485 -29.69 3.98 -23.30
N ILE A 486 -28.74 4.84 -23.68
CA ILE A 486 -28.38 6.04 -22.91
C ILE A 486 -29.15 7.24 -23.44
N SER A 487 -29.98 7.84 -22.58
CA SER A 487 -30.82 9.00 -22.90
C SER A 487 -30.63 10.14 -21.91
N THR A 488 -31.17 11.33 -22.19
CA THR A 488 -31.22 12.44 -21.24
C THR A 488 -32.50 12.43 -20.41
N GLY A 489 -32.37 12.77 -19.13
CA GLY A 489 -33.49 13.14 -18.28
C GLY A 489 -34.20 14.43 -18.71
N ALA A 490 -35.14 14.88 -17.89
CA ALA A 490 -35.94 16.07 -18.17
C ALA A 490 -35.08 17.34 -18.19
N TYR A 491 -35.58 18.42 -18.83
CA TYR A 491 -34.85 19.68 -18.97
C TYR A 491 -34.35 20.26 -17.62
N TYR A 492 -35.16 20.12 -16.56
CA TYR A 492 -34.80 20.58 -15.22
C TYR A 492 -33.74 19.70 -14.51
N GLU A 493 -33.49 18.50 -15.03
CA GLU A 493 -32.42 17.59 -14.58
C GLU A 493 -31.09 17.91 -15.26
N ARG A 494 -31.05 18.95 -16.11
CA ARG A 494 -29.83 19.59 -16.61
C ARG A 494 -28.82 18.62 -17.22
N GLY A 495 -29.32 17.66 -17.99
CA GLY A 495 -28.50 16.73 -18.78
C GLY A 495 -28.04 15.49 -18.04
N LYS A 496 -28.72 15.10 -16.95
CA LYS A 496 -28.57 13.76 -16.36
C LYS A 496 -28.82 12.70 -17.42
N LEU A 497 -28.06 11.61 -17.32
CA LEU A 497 -28.20 10.45 -18.16
C LEU A 497 -29.09 9.41 -17.48
N ILE A 498 -29.95 8.77 -18.28
CA ILE A 498 -30.77 7.63 -17.88
C ILE A 498 -30.34 6.45 -18.75
N LEU A 499 -30.03 5.32 -18.09
CA LEU A 499 -29.59 4.09 -18.73
C LEU A 499 -30.72 3.05 -18.74
N ASP A 500 -31.04 2.54 -19.93
CA ASP A 500 -31.83 1.34 -20.14
C ASP A 500 -30.89 0.13 -20.27
N GLU A 501 -30.71 -0.60 -19.17
CA GLU A 501 -29.83 -1.77 -19.11
C GLU A 501 -30.23 -2.88 -20.11
N THR A 502 -31.52 -2.99 -20.43
CA THR A 502 -32.02 -4.02 -21.37
C THR A 502 -31.62 -3.69 -22.80
N LYS A 503 -31.74 -2.42 -23.20
CA LYS A 503 -31.27 -1.95 -24.52
C LYS A 503 -29.75 -2.03 -24.63
N LEU A 504 -29.02 -1.61 -23.60
CA LEU A 504 -27.56 -1.70 -23.58
C LEU A 504 -27.09 -3.15 -23.76
N ARG A 505 -27.68 -4.07 -23.00
CA ARG A 505 -27.41 -5.51 -23.13
C ARG A 505 -27.71 -6.01 -24.54
N THR A 506 -28.87 -5.66 -25.09
CA THR A 506 -29.25 -6.06 -26.46
C THR A 506 -28.26 -5.53 -27.50
N ALA A 507 -27.79 -4.29 -27.35
CA ALA A 507 -26.80 -3.69 -28.24
C ALA A 507 -25.43 -4.38 -28.12
N LEU A 508 -24.98 -4.70 -26.91
CA LEU A 508 -23.73 -5.44 -26.68
C LEU A 508 -23.79 -6.88 -27.22
N THR A 509 -24.95 -7.53 -27.17
CA THR A 509 -25.14 -8.87 -27.75
C THR A 509 -25.16 -8.86 -29.27
N ASN A 510 -25.89 -7.92 -29.88
CA ASN A 510 -26.18 -7.97 -31.32
C ASN A 510 -25.26 -7.11 -32.18
N ASN A 511 -24.65 -6.06 -31.62
CA ASN A 511 -23.87 -5.04 -32.32
C ASN A 511 -22.57 -4.71 -31.56
N PHE A 512 -21.91 -5.72 -30.98
CA PHE A 512 -20.75 -5.55 -30.11
C PHE A 512 -19.68 -4.61 -30.69
N ASP A 513 -19.21 -4.88 -31.91
CA ASP A 513 -18.15 -4.10 -32.55
C ASP A 513 -18.54 -2.62 -32.72
N GLU A 514 -19.79 -2.34 -33.07
CA GLU A 514 -20.29 -0.97 -33.20
C GLU A 514 -20.39 -0.26 -31.85
N VAL A 515 -20.76 -0.97 -30.77
CA VAL A 515 -20.73 -0.43 -29.40
C VAL A 515 -19.30 -0.13 -28.97
N VAL A 516 -18.38 -1.07 -29.16
CA VAL A 516 -16.95 -0.87 -28.85
C VAL A 516 -16.41 0.33 -29.62
N LYS A 517 -16.72 0.42 -30.92
CA LYS A 517 -16.29 1.54 -31.76
C LYS A 517 -16.89 2.86 -31.27
N LEU A 518 -18.18 2.92 -30.93
CA LEU A 518 -18.82 4.13 -30.39
C LEU A 518 -18.07 4.69 -29.18
N PHE A 519 -17.61 3.84 -28.25
CA PHE A 519 -16.85 4.29 -27.09
C PHE A 519 -15.38 4.57 -27.43
N THR A 520 -14.73 3.71 -28.22
CA THR A 520 -13.27 3.62 -28.30
C THR A 520 -12.66 4.11 -29.61
N ASN A 521 -13.46 4.53 -30.61
CA ASN A 521 -12.96 4.87 -31.94
C ASN A 521 -11.78 5.85 -31.84
N LYS A 522 -10.71 5.52 -32.55
CA LYS A 522 -9.49 6.33 -32.57
C LYS A 522 -9.38 7.04 -33.91
N PRO A 523 -9.09 8.35 -33.91
CA PRO A 523 -8.76 9.06 -35.14
C PRO A 523 -7.46 8.54 -35.73
N GLU A 524 -7.30 8.62 -37.05
CA GLU A 524 -6.03 8.24 -37.73
C GLU A 524 -4.85 9.13 -37.30
N ASP A 525 -5.13 10.37 -36.87
CA ASP A 525 -4.13 11.30 -36.32
C ASP A 525 -4.05 11.20 -34.78
N SER A 526 -2.92 10.70 -34.27
CA SER A 526 -2.69 10.37 -32.87
C SER A 526 -2.26 11.56 -31.99
N GLU A 527 -2.14 12.77 -32.53
CA GLU A 527 -1.71 13.93 -31.74
C GLU A 527 -2.71 14.30 -30.64
N ILE A 528 -2.20 14.43 -29.41
CA ILE A 528 -2.94 14.92 -28.24
C ILE A 528 -3.06 16.44 -28.40
N ASN A 529 -4.08 16.90 -29.11
CA ASN A 529 -4.30 18.28 -29.56
C ASN A 529 -3.36 18.72 -30.70
N PRO A 530 -3.73 18.49 -31.97
CA PRO A 530 -3.10 19.21 -33.07
C PRO A 530 -3.30 20.71 -32.84
N VAL A 531 -2.22 21.42 -32.51
CA VAL A 531 -2.28 22.86 -32.19
C VAL A 531 -2.07 23.64 -33.48
N GLY A 532 -3.05 24.48 -33.84
CA GLY A 532 -2.93 25.43 -34.94
C GLY A 532 -3.64 25.03 -36.24
N ASP A 533 -4.14 23.80 -36.34
CA ASP A 533 -4.92 23.33 -37.50
C ASP A 533 -6.37 23.01 -37.09
N ARG A 534 -7.29 23.94 -37.39
CA ARG A 534 -8.70 23.81 -37.03
C ARG A 534 -9.39 22.63 -37.71
N GLU A 535 -9.00 22.29 -38.93
CA GLU A 535 -9.62 21.20 -39.68
C GLU A 535 -9.24 19.86 -39.03
N LYS A 536 -7.97 19.68 -38.67
CA LYS A 536 -7.51 18.48 -37.95
C LYS A 536 -8.14 18.33 -36.56
N ILE A 537 -8.33 19.42 -35.82
CA ILE A 537 -9.00 19.38 -34.51
C ILE A 537 -10.44 18.89 -34.67
N THR A 538 -11.17 19.43 -35.65
CA THR A 538 -12.57 19.05 -35.91
C THR A 538 -12.67 17.60 -36.39
N GLN A 539 -11.81 17.20 -37.33
CA GLN A 539 -11.75 15.82 -37.81
C GLN A 539 -11.48 14.84 -36.66
N ARG A 540 -10.44 15.11 -35.85
CA ARG A 540 -10.10 14.30 -34.68
C ARG A 540 -11.28 14.18 -33.72
N TYR A 541 -11.98 15.27 -33.42
CA TYR A 541 -13.15 15.24 -32.54
C TYR A 541 -14.28 14.38 -33.12
N ASN A 542 -14.60 14.55 -34.41
CA ASN A 542 -15.67 13.83 -35.07
C ASN A 542 -15.40 12.31 -35.12
N GLU A 543 -14.17 11.91 -35.41
CA GLU A 543 -13.75 10.51 -35.45
C GLU A 543 -13.57 9.89 -34.05
N SER A 544 -13.24 10.69 -33.04
CA SER A 544 -13.00 10.18 -31.68
C SER A 544 -14.27 9.58 -31.06
N GLY A 545 -14.14 8.41 -30.45
CA GLY A 545 -15.17 7.78 -29.64
C GLY A 545 -15.56 8.61 -28.42
N LEU A 546 -16.70 8.28 -27.82
CA LEU A 546 -17.31 9.05 -26.73
C LEU A 546 -16.34 9.25 -25.55
N THR A 547 -15.63 8.21 -25.15
CA THR A 547 -14.76 8.26 -23.96
C THR A 547 -13.49 9.03 -24.22
N GLN A 548 -12.98 8.99 -25.46
CA GLN A 548 -11.85 9.80 -25.88
C GLN A 548 -12.22 11.29 -25.85
N ARG A 549 -13.41 11.67 -26.35
CA ARG A 549 -13.90 13.05 -26.29
C ARG A 549 -14.05 13.54 -24.85
N ILE A 550 -14.67 12.75 -23.97
CA ILE A 550 -14.80 13.08 -22.55
C ILE A 550 -13.43 13.21 -21.88
N TYR A 551 -12.53 12.27 -22.15
CA TYR A 551 -11.17 12.34 -21.63
C TYR A 551 -10.44 13.62 -22.06
N ASP A 552 -10.56 14.04 -23.32
CA ASP A 552 -9.94 15.28 -23.81
C ASP A 552 -10.48 16.52 -23.09
N ILE A 553 -11.80 16.56 -22.85
CA ILE A 553 -12.44 17.64 -22.07
C ILE A 553 -11.93 17.64 -20.63
N LEU A 554 -11.77 16.47 -20.01
CA LEU A 554 -11.16 16.36 -18.69
C LEU A 554 -9.72 16.87 -18.74
N GLN A 555 -8.88 16.42 -19.68
CA GLN A 555 -7.51 16.89 -19.80
C GLN A 555 -7.42 18.41 -20.00
N LYS A 556 -8.32 19.02 -20.78
CA LYS A 556 -8.38 20.48 -20.94
C LYS A 556 -8.62 21.23 -19.62
N ASN A 557 -9.26 20.60 -18.65
CA ASN A 557 -9.62 21.21 -17.36
C ASN A 557 -8.71 20.79 -16.20
N ILE A 558 -8.26 19.53 -16.16
CA ILE A 558 -7.61 18.93 -14.97
C ILE A 558 -6.19 18.38 -15.20
N ARG A 559 -5.63 18.46 -16.41
CA ARG A 559 -4.27 17.96 -16.67
C ARG A 559 -3.22 18.72 -15.87
N THR A 560 -2.24 18.00 -15.34
CA THR A 560 -1.06 18.58 -14.66
C THR A 560 0.08 18.87 -15.64
N SER A 561 0.08 18.27 -16.82
CA SER A 561 1.02 18.59 -17.90
C SER A 561 0.70 19.95 -18.54
N ARG A 562 1.73 20.61 -19.08
CA ARG A 562 1.56 21.87 -19.82
C ARG A 562 1.27 21.57 -21.29
N ASP A 563 0.38 22.33 -21.91
CA ASP A 563 0.23 22.32 -23.36
C ASP A 563 1.35 23.09 -24.07
N SER A 564 1.26 23.15 -25.40
CA SER A 564 2.11 23.96 -26.28
C SER A 564 2.11 25.45 -25.96
N SER A 565 1.08 25.96 -25.27
CA SER A 565 1.02 27.34 -24.78
C SER A 565 1.59 27.50 -23.36
N GLY A 566 2.19 26.45 -22.80
CA GLY A 566 2.77 26.43 -21.47
C GLY A 566 1.74 26.36 -20.33
N ARG A 567 0.46 26.09 -20.61
CA ARG A 567 -0.62 26.12 -19.60
C ARG A 567 -1.09 24.72 -19.20
N LYS A 568 -1.35 24.54 -17.92
CA LYS A 568 -2.04 23.37 -17.34
C LYS A 568 -3.54 23.43 -17.64
N GLY A 569 -4.30 22.48 -17.12
CA GLY A 569 -5.76 22.47 -17.24
C GLY A 569 -6.39 23.73 -16.64
N ALA A 570 -7.51 24.17 -17.19
CA ALA A 570 -8.16 25.44 -16.80
C ALA A 570 -8.48 25.54 -15.30
N LEU A 571 -8.87 24.44 -14.64
CA LEU A 571 -9.15 24.44 -13.20
C LEU A 571 -7.86 24.52 -12.37
N LEU A 572 -6.76 23.95 -12.85
CA LEU A 572 -5.45 24.07 -12.19
C LEU A 572 -4.88 25.48 -12.33
N GLU A 573 -5.04 26.11 -13.50
CA GLU A 573 -4.67 27.51 -13.70
C GLU A 573 -5.52 28.45 -12.83
N LYS A 574 -6.77 28.06 -12.53
CA LYS A 574 -7.68 28.83 -11.67
C LYS A 574 -7.38 28.69 -10.19
N ALA A 575 -7.25 27.46 -9.67
CA ALA A 575 -7.19 27.17 -8.22
C ALA A 575 -6.05 26.23 -7.80
N GLY A 576 -5.36 25.62 -8.76
CA GLY A 576 -4.34 24.59 -8.52
C GLY A 576 -4.87 23.31 -7.90
N ILE A 577 -3.96 22.43 -7.53
CA ILE A 577 -4.24 21.19 -6.79
C ILE A 577 -3.09 20.84 -5.85
N VAL A 578 -3.40 20.21 -4.72
CA VAL A 578 -2.41 19.84 -3.69
C VAL A 578 -1.39 18.84 -4.25
N GLY A 579 -0.11 19.06 -3.95
CA GLY A 579 0.99 18.19 -4.39
C GLY A 579 1.49 18.44 -5.81
N ASP A 580 0.94 19.43 -6.52
CA ASP A 580 1.44 19.91 -7.82
C ASP A 580 1.96 21.34 -7.72
N ALA A 581 2.84 21.76 -8.62
CA ALA A 581 3.36 23.13 -8.66
C ALA A 581 2.26 24.20 -8.80
N SER A 582 1.09 23.85 -9.36
CA SER A 582 -0.08 24.74 -9.43
C SER A 582 -0.69 25.04 -8.06
N GLU A 583 -0.38 24.26 -7.00
CA GLU A 583 -0.84 24.54 -5.63
C GLU A 583 -0.54 25.97 -5.20
N PHE A 584 0.65 26.45 -5.58
CA PHE A 584 1.20 27.76 -5.20
C PHE A 584 1.20 28.79 -6.33
N ASN A 585 1.01 28.33 -7.57
CA ASN A 585 1.07 29.15 -8.79
C ASN A 585 -0.23 29.00 -9.58
N ASN A 586 -1.21 29.85 -9.27
CA ASN A 586 -2.52 29.90 -9.93
C ASN A 586 -3.18 31.27 -9.67
N LEU A 587 -4.23 31.57 -10.44
CA LEU A 587 -4.92 32.85 -10.40
C LEU A 587 -5.45 33.21 -9.00
N ILE A 588 -6.14 32.29 -8.32
CA ILE A 588 -6.73 32.59 -7.00
C ILE A 588 -5.65 32.81 -5.94
N VAL A 589 -4.55 32.06 -5.98
CA VAL A 589 -3.43 32.27 -5.06
C VAL A 589 -2.80 33.65 -5.26
N ASP A 590 -2.67 34.12 -6.50
CA ASP A 590 -2.17 35.47 -6.76
C ASP A 590 -3.15 36.55 -6.30
N GLU A 591 -4.47 36.34 -6.46
CA GLU A 591 -5.50 37.21 -5.88
C GLU A 591 -5.43 37.24 -4.33
N ILE A 592 -5.19 36.10 -3.68
CA ILE A 592 -5.02 36.00 -2.22
C ILE A 592 -3.77 36.77 -1.78
N LYS A 593 -2.62 36.61 -2.47
CA LYS A 593 -1.39 37.38 -2.17
C LYS A 593 -1.60 38.89 -2.30
N ALA A 594 -2.39 39.33 -3.29
CA ALA A 594 -2.74 40.73 -3.46
C ALA A 594 -3.61 41.24 -2.29
N LYS A 595 -4.58 40.43 -1.81
CA LYS A 595 -5.37 40.75 -0.62
C LYS A 595 -4.51 40.82 0.64
N ASP A 596 -3.58 39.89 0.83
CA ASP A 596 -2.64 39.91 1.95
C ASP A 596 -1.80 41.18 1.97
N SER A 597 -1.25 41.57 0.82
CA SER A 597 -0.48 42.81 0.67
C SER A 597 -1.33 44.05 0.99
N MET A 598 -2.59 44.05 0.57
CA MET A 598 -3.54 45.13 0.87
C MET A 598 -3.86 45.20 2.36
N ILE A 599 -4.11 44.06 3.01
CA ILE A 599 -4.37 43.96 4.45
C ILE A 599 -3.16 44.50 5.23
N GLN A 600 -1.94 44.09 4.88
CA GLN A 600 -0.71 44.58 5.53
C GLN A 600 -0.59 46.10 5.43
N LYS A 601 -0.78 46.67 4.24
CA LYS A 601 -0.73 48.13 4.05
C LYS A 601 -1.81 48.85 4.85
N MET A 602 -3.02 48.30 4.91
CA MET A 602 -4.12 48.90 5.67
C MET A 602 -3.88 48.83 7.17
N LEU A 603 -3.33 47.73 7.68
CA LEU A 603 -2.93 47.59 9.08
C LEU A 603 -1.81 48.57 9.44
N GLU A 604 -0.81 48.77 8.57
CA GLU A 604 0.24 49.76 8.79
C GLU A 604 -0.33 51.19 8.86
N MET A 605 -1.21 51.55 7.92
CA MET A 605 -1.89 52.85 7.94
C MET A 605 -2.77 53.03 9.18
N MET A 606 -3.48 51.97 9.58
CA MET A 606 -4.30 51.95 10.79
C MET A 606 -3.44 52.22 12.03
N TYR A 607 -2.30 51.54 12.15
CA TYR A 607 -1.35 51.73 13.24
C TYR A 607 -0.78 53.16 13.28
N GLN A 608 -0.36 53.71 12.14
CA GLN A 608 0.15 55.09 12.09
C GLN A 608 -0.91 56.12 12.51
N LYS A 609 -2.18 55.88 12.15
CA LYS A 609 -3.30 56.75 12.52
C LYS A 609 -3.65 56.63 14.01
N GLU A 610 -3.65 55.41 14.53
CA GLU A 610 -3.79 55.15 15.97
C GLU A 610 -2.71 55.87 16.78
N GLU A 611 -1.43 55.73 16.40
CA GLU A 611 -0.30 56.45 17.03
C GLU A 611 -0.44 57.98 16.93
N ALA A 612 -0.98 58.50 15.82
CA ALA A 612 -1.26 59.93 15.69
C ALA A 612 -2.37 60.39 16.65
N TYR A 613 -3.41 59.59 16.86
CA TYR A 613 -4.44 59.89 17.86
C TYR A 613 -3.87 59.82 19.28
N TYR A 614 -3.13 58.77 19.63
CA TYR A 614 -2.46 58.68 20.92
C TYR A 614 -1.58 59.90 21.20
N ARG A 615 -0.76 60.36 20.24
CA ARG A 615 0.05 61.58 20.39
C ARG A 615 -0.80 62.82 20.67
N LYS A 616 -1.95 62.97 20.00
CA LYS A 616 -2.87 64.11 20.22
C LYS A 616 -3.52 64.04 21.60
N PHE A 617 -3.99 62.87 22.01
CA PHE A 617 -4.60 62.68 23.34
C PHE A 617 -3.58 62.85 24.47
N THR A 618 -2.35 62.33 24.32
CA THR A 618 -1.28 62.56 25.31
C THR A 618 -0.90 64.05 25.41
N ALA A 619 -0.84 64.78 24.29
CA ALA A 619 -0.59 66.23 24.31
C ALA A 619 -1.73 66.98 25.02
N MET A 620 -2.97 66.57 24.79
CA MET A 620 -4.16 67.11 25.48
C MET A 620 -4.13 66.81 26.98
N GLU A 621 -3.86 65.58 27.40
CA GLU A 621 -3.72 65.20 28.81
C GLU A 621 -2.62 65.97 29.51
N LYS A 622 -1.47 66.19 28.85
CA LYS A 622 -0.38 67.02 29.37
C LYS A 622 -0.82 68.47 29.56
N MET A 623 -1.55 69.03 28.60
CA MET A 623 -2.08 70.39 28.70
C MET A 623 -3.14 70.52 29.81
N LEU A 624 -4.04 69.55 29.93
CA LEU A 624 -5.04 69.50 31.00
C LEU A 624 -4.39 69.37 32.38
N SER A 625 -3.39 68.49 32.54
CA SER A 625 -2.61 68.38 33.78
C SER A 625 -1.91 69.69 34.13
N GLN A 626 -1.35 70.40 33.13
CA GLN A 626 -0.75 71.71 33.33
C GLN A 626 -1.81 72.76 33.73
N MET A 627 -2.99 72.76 33.11
CA MET A 627 -4.09 73.65 33.48
C MET A 627 -4.62 73.37 34.88
N GLU A 628 -4.79 72.10 35.27
CA GLU A 628 -5.15 71.70 36.63
C GLU A 628 -4.10 72.16 37.64
N SER A 629 -2.80 72.01 37.33
CA SER A 629 -1.72 72.51 38.20
C SER A 629 -1.70 74.05 38.31
N GLN A 630 -1.99 74.77 37.22
CA GLN A 630 -2.08 76.24 37.22
C GLN A 630 -3.34 76.73 37.94
N SER A 631 -4.47 76.03 37.77
CA SER A 631 -5.72 76.29 38.49
C SER A 631 -5.53 76.07 39.99
N ALA A 632 -4.92 74.95 40.38
CA ALA A 632 -4.57 74.67 41.77
C ALA A 632 -3.60 75.71 42.35
N TRP A 633 -2.58 76.13 41.58
CA TRP A 633 -1.68 77.21 41.98
C TRP A 633 -2.40 78.56 42.13
N LEU A 634 -3.30 78.91 41.21
CA LEU A 634 -4.15 80.11 41.29
C LEU A 634 -5.10 80.06 42.49
N MET A 635 -5.74 78.91 42.76
CA MET A 635 -6.61 78.73 43.93
C MET A 635 -5.81 78.84 45.24
N GLN A 636 -4.59 78.31 45.28
CA GLN A 636 -3.67 78.44 46.42
C GLN A 636 -3.21 79.89 46.63
N GLN A 637 -3.01 80.66 45.56
CA GLN A 637 -2.65 82.09 45.59
C GLN A 637 -3.83 82.99 46.01
N LEU A 638 -5.06 82.60 45.65
CA LEU A 638 -6.31 83.31 45.97
C LEU A 638 -6.88 82.97 47.36
N GLY A 639 -6.25 82.05 48.10
CA GLY A 639 -6.56 81.78 49.51
C GLY A 639 -7.93 81.14 49.75
N ILE A 640 -8.47 80.41 48.78
CA ILE A 640 -9.73 79.67 48.93
C ILE A 640 -9.37 78.20 49.17
N TYR A 641 -9.50 77.75 50.42
CA TYR A 641 -9.64 76.33 50.75
C TYR A 641 -11.12 75.97 50.78
#